data_AF-A0A1L3GT44-F1
#
_entry.id   AF-A0A1L3GT44-F1
#
_cell.length_a   1.000
_cell.length_b   1.000
_cell.length_c   1.000
_cell.angle_alpha   90.00
_cell.angle_beta   90.00
_cell.angle_gamma   90.00
#
_symmetry.space_group_name_H-M   'P 1'
#
loop_
_entity.id
_entity.type
_entity.pdbx_description
1 polymer ?
#
loop_
_entity_poly.entity_id
_entity_poly.type
_entity_poly.pdbx_seq_one_letter_code
_entity_poly.pdbx_strand_id
1 'polypeptide(L)'
;MVKKILKVNGVERHVVVNQDALLSDVIRKQLQLTGTKVGCGTGTCGACNVILNGKLVRTCVTRMKRVENWSEITTVEGIGTPQNLHPIQKAIIKHGALQCGFCTPGFVVSIKALLDVNPNPDRQDVRDWFTKYKNACRCVGYMSLVDAAMDAAKVLRGDMDESVLEYKDISNGSLYGTRYPRPTSVAKVCGLWDFGADKREQLPEGTLFCSLVYADVAHANINGVDTSEAEKMPGVVKIVTAKDIQGKNRITGLITFPTNKGDGWERPILCDKKVFQYGDAIAIVCAQTQAQADEAAKAVKLDLEVLPHYMNAMAAIAEDAIEIHPGTPNLYFTQGLKKGEETAPIMEKAAHVVEGEYYLGRQPQMPLESDIGFAYTNEDGKVVVCSKSIAIQLHVAMIAPGLGLDPENLVVVQNPCGSSFGYKFCPSNEALVAAATMATGVPCYLEYSWAQLQFYTGKRSPFWFKAKLAADENGKFLATETEWYVDHGPYSEFGDLLTIRGMQYAFAGYDIANMRGEGHTVATNHCWGAPFRAYGSPQSFFASESLIDELAKKMGKDPFELRELNCYREGATTPTQQTPEVFVFPKQFEALRPKYERAKQLAEMNSTETKKRGVGVSLGIYGCGLDGPDTSEAWAELLPNNEVMIGNSWQDHGQGADIGTLTFAHETLKPLGLKPEQINLCMNDSSMTPNSGPSGGSRHNLVTGNAIRVACEMLLEGMKKADGSYRSYDEMQTDGIDTKYLGKWTTPCTDCDVETGAGDPFCVYMYGLFLSEVEVDITTGKTKVIKMTHVADVGTITNQLAVDGQIYGGLAQGIGLALTEDFEHIQKHSNMIGAGFPFCNDITDDLEIIYVCEPREHGAFGAGGVGELPLTAPHCAIINAIDDACGARIRHLPAYPEKVLAALNSKKKAFDVADAIALGYTSDAVDSVPPKPEDVINALAEMETEKV
;
A
#
# COMPACT_ATOMS: atom_id res chain seq x y z
N MET A 1 -12.35 40.79 -4.03
CA MET A 1 -11.10 40.66 -3.26
C MET A 1 -11.17 41.53 -2.01
N VAL A 2 -10.57 41.12 -0.90
CA VAL A 2 -10.42 41.93 0.32
C VAL A 2 -8.99 41.84 0.86
N LYS A 3 -8.49 42.94 1.43
CA LYS A 3 -7.23 42.96 2.16
C LYS A 3 -7.47 42.45 3.58
N LYS A 4 -6.64 41.51 4.04
CA LYS A 4 -6.58 41.06 5.44
C LYS A 4 -5.13 41.12 5.91
N ILE A 5 -4.96 41.47 7.18
CA ILE A 5 -3.72 41.38 7.94
C ILE A 5 -3.88 40.13 8.80
N LEU A 6 -2.93 39.20 8.74
CA LEU A 6 -2.92 37.95 9.51
C LEU A 6 -1.61 37.87 10.28
N LYS A 7 -1.60 37.28 11.47
CA LYS A 7 -0.37 36.97 12.20
C LYS A 7 -0.02 35.49 11.98
N VAL A 8 0.83 35.21 11.01
CA VAL A 8 1.17 33.83 10.62
C VAL A 8 2.55 33.48 11.14
N ASN A 9 2.64 32.44 11.96
CA ASN A 9 3.88 31.97 12.61
C ASN A 9 4.62 33.11 13.35
N GLY A 10 3.86 33.94 14.07
CA GLY A 10 4.39 35.08 14.81
C GLY A 10 4.64 36.35 13.97
N VAL A 11 4.49 36.30 12.63
CA VAL A 11 4.80 37.41 11.72
C VAL A 11 3.55 38.01 11.10
N GLU A 12 3.47 39.35 11.02
CA GLU A 12 2.39 40.04 10.32
C GLU A 12 2.49 39.83 8.80
N ARG A 13 1.41 39.34 8.18
CA ARG A 13 1.29 39.09 6.74
C ARG A 13 0.09 39.82 6.17
N HIS A 14 0.31 40.55 5.08
CA HIS A 14 -0.73 41.25 4.34
C HIS A 14 -1.13 40.38 3.16
N VAL A 15 -2.38 39.92 3.14
CA VAL A 15 -2.91 39.09 2.04
C VAL A 15 -4.08 39.79 1.35
N VAL A 16 -4.15 39.64 0.03
CA VAL A 16 -5.27 40.12 -0.78
C VAL A 16 -5.98 38.89 -1.32
N VAL A 17 -7.17 38.61 -0.81
CA VAL A 17 -7.83 37.30 -0.99
C VAL A 17 -9.25 37.44 -1.50
N ASN A 18 -9.69 36.45 -2.26
CA ASN A 18 -11.13 36.24 -2.46
C ASN A 18 -11.70 35.70 -1.14
N GLN A 19 -12.84 36.24 -0.69
CA GLN A 19 -13.48 35.81 0.54
C GLN A 19 -13.93 34.33 0.52
N ASP A 20 -14.21 33.79 -0.67
CA ASP A 20 -14.59 32.39 -0.82
C ASP A 20 -13.42 31.44 -1.05
N ALA A 21 -12.18 31.96 -1.18
CA ALA A 21 -10.97 31.13 -1.25
C ALA A 21 -10.80 30.29 0.01
N LEU A 22 -10.22 29.10 -0.14
CA LEU A 22 -9.88 28.23 0.99
C LEU A 22 -8.63 28.75 1.69
N LEU A 23 -8.59 28.60 3.01
CA LEU A 23 -7.42 28.96 3.81
C LEU A 23 -6.19 28.14 3.41
N SER A 24 -6.38 26.89 2.97
CA SER A 24 -5.30 26.05 2.45
C SER A 24 -4.63 26.67 1.22
N ASP A 25 -5.41 27.23 0.30
CA ASP A 25 -4.87 27.89 -0.90
C ASP A 25 -4.09 29.14 -0.54
N VAL A 26 -4.58 29.95 0.42
CA VAL A 26 -3.87 31.15 0.86
C VAL A 26 -2.54 30.79 1.52
N ILE A 27 -2.55 29.81 2.43
CA ILE A 27 -1.33 29.36 3.14
C ILE A 27 -0.31 28.78 2.16
N ARG A 28 -0.74 27.87 1.28
CA ARG A 28 0.18 27.17 0.37
C ARG A 28 0.64 28.05 -0.79
N LYS A 29 -0.28 28.75 -1.47
CA LYS A 29 0.00 29.42 -2.75
C LYS A 29 0.44 30.88 -2.57
N GLN A 30 -0.21 31.63 -1.67
CA GLN A 30 0.15 33.04 -1.46
C GLN A 30 1.28 33.21 -0.45
N LEU A 31 1.29 32.41 0.62
CA LEU A 31 2.30 32.49 1.68
C LEU A 31 3.46 31.50 1.50
N GLN A 32 3.36 30.58 0.53
CA GLN A 32 4.40 29.58 0.23
C GLN A 32 4.77 28.70 1.45
N LEU A 33 3.77 28.39 2.29
CA LEU A 33 3.89 27.51 3.45
C LEU A 33 3.37 26.12 3.09
N THR A 34 4.14 25.40 2.27
CA THR A 34 3.79 24.08 1.73
C THR A 34 3.80 22.97 2.77
N GLY A 35 4.30 23.22 3.99
CA GLY A 35 4.21 22.28 5.12
C GLY A 35 2.77 21.97 5.53
N THR A 36 1.82 22.87 5.22
CA THR A 36 0.38 22.60 5.36
C THR A 36 -0.08 21.72 4.18
N LYS A 37 -0.02 20.40 4.34
CA LYS A 37 -0.36 19.43 3.29
C LYS A 37 -1.86 19.32 3.04
N VAL A 38 -2.29 19.09 1.81
CA VAL A 38 -3.72 18.88 1.46
C VAL A 38 -3.86 17.50 0.81
N GLY A 39 -4.61 16.61 1.47
CA GLY A 39 -4.93 15.28 0.95
C GLY A 39 -6.38 15.21 0.44
N CYS A 40 -7.29 14.73 1.28
CA CYS A 40 -8.70 14.48 0.94
C CYS A 40 -9.50 15.66 0.35
N GLY A 41 -9.06 16.91 0.52
CA GLY A 41 -9.81 18.12 0.13
C GLY A 41 -11.17 18.36 0.82
N THR A 42 -11.65 17.42 1.65
CA THR A 42 -13.02 17.39 2.18
C THR A 42 -13.10 17.48 3.71
N GLY A 43 -11.97 17.69 4.39
CA GLY A 43 -11.92 17.84 5.85
C GLY A 43 -11.94 16.52 6.63
N THR A 44 -11.58 15.40 6.00
CA THR A 44 -11.64 14.05 6.59
C THR A 44 -10.30 13.44 7.00
N CYS A 45 -9.16 13.96 6.53
CA CYS A 45 -7.83 13.37 6.80
C CYS A 45 -6.91 14.15 7.76
N GLY A 46 -7.23 15.41 8.07
CA GLY A 46 -6.45 16.21 9.04
C GLY A 46 -5.03 16.60 8.62
N ALA A 47 -4.54 16.21 7.43
CA ALA A 47 -3.20 16.59 6.93
C ALA A 47 -2.99 18.12 6.85
N CYS A 48 -4.09 18.85 6.63
CA CYS A 48 -4.11 20.31 6.46
C CYS A 48 -4.38 21.09 7.75
N ASN A 49 -4.20 20.44 8.92
CA ASN A 49 -4.46 21.04 10.22
C ASN A 49 -3.51 22.21 10.50
N VAL A 50 -4.09 23.31 10.97
CA VAL A 50 -3.36 24.48 11.50
C VAL A 50 -4.02 24.95 12.80
N ILE A 51 -3.29 25.70 13.62
CA ILE A 51 -3.89 26.39 14.77
C ILE A 51 -4.36 27.77 14.29
N LEU A 52 -5.66 28.04 14.35
CA LEU A 52 -6.26 29.34 14.05
C LEU A 52 -6.88 29.90 15.33
N ASN A 53 -6.35 31.01 15.86
CA ASN A 53 -6.79 31.65 17.10
C ASN A 53 -6.90 30.64 18.27
N GLY A 54 -5.87 29.82 18.46
CA GLY A 54 -5.81 28.79 19.51
C GLY A 54 -6.65 27.54 19.26
N LYS A 55 -7.37 27.44 18.12
CA LYS A 55 -8.20 26.28 17.77
C LYS A 55 -7.59 25.51 16.62
N LEU A 56 -7.58 24.19 16.73
CA LEU A 56 -7.18 23.32 15.62
C LEU A 56 -8.26 23.34 14.53
N VAL A 57 -7.90 23.73 13.31
CA VAL A 57 -8.82 23.84 12.17
C VAL A 57 -8.25 23.16 10.94
N ARG A 58 -9.13 22.57 10.13
CA ARG A 58 -8.80 22.01 8.81
C ARG A 58 -8.94 23.09 7.76
N THR A 59 -7.83 23.43 7.11
CA THR A 59 -7.76 24.57 6.18
C THR A 59 -8.52 24.33 4.87
N CYS A 60 -8.60 23.09 4.38
CA CYS A 60 -9.30 22.75 3.12
C CYS A 60 -10.83 22.95 3.15
N VAL A 61 -11.43 23.12 4.33
CA VAL A 61 -12.87 23.40 4.49
C VAL A 61 -13.14 24.74 5.19
N THR A 62 -12.09 25.55 5.37
CA THR A 62 -12.17 26.87 6.00
C THR A 62 -12.03 27.95 4.94
N ARG A 63 -13.11 28.71 4.68
CA ARG A 63 -13.08 29.84 3.72
C ARG A 63 -12.56 31.11 4.37
N MET A 64 -11.90 31.97 3.60
CA MET A 64 -11.33 33.24 4.08
C MET A 64 -12.35 34.22 4.67
N LYS A 65 -13.64 34.13 4.30
CA LYS A 65 -14.71 34.89 4.97
C LYS A 65 -14.89 34.58 6.44
N ARG A 66 -14.47 33.38 6.89
CA ARG A 66 -14.48 32.95 8.29
C ARG A 66 -13.18 33.30 9.03
N VAL A 67 -12.17 33.78 8.32
CA VAL A 67 -10.87 34.17 8.90
C VAL A 67 -10.89 35.67 9.12
N GLU A 68 -11.00 36.10 10.38
CA GLU A 68 -11.09 37.53 10.72
C GLU A 68 -9.76 38.25 10.48
N ASN A 69 -9.84 39.57 10.32
CA ASN A 69 -8.63 40.40 10.28
C ASN A 69 -7.88 40.25 11.63
N TRP A 70 -6.56 40.24 11.59
CA TRP A 70 -5.66 39.99 12.72
C TRP A 70 -5.73 38.58 13.33
N SER A 71 -6.33 37.61 12.65
CA SER A 71 -6.28 36.22 13.12
C SER A 71 -4.84 35.70 13.20
N GLU A 72 -4.55 34.94 14.24
CA GLU A 72 -3.28 34.26 14.46
C GLU A 72 -3.33 32.82 13.91
N ILE A 73 -2.35 32.48 13.09
CA ILE A 73 -2.24 31.19 12.42
C ILE A 73 -0.87 30.59 12.73
N THR A 74 -0.85 29.35 13.22
CA THR A 74 0.38 28.57 13.39
C THR A 74 0.32 27.33 12.50
N THR A 75 1.28 27.23 11.58
CA THR A 75 1.54 26.06 10.73
C THR A 75 2.75 25.28 11.28
N VAL A 76 3.14 24.19 10.64
CA VAL A 76 4.31 23.39 11.07
C VAL A 76 5.60 24.21 11.06
N GLU A 77 5.75 25.12 10.10
CA GLU A 77 6.90 26.02 9.96
C GLU A 77 7.03 26.99 11.14
N GLY A 78 5.93 27.27 11.86
CA GLY A 78 5.93 28.08 13.08
C GLY A 78 6.18 27.30 14.37
N ILE A 79 6.23 25.96 14.30
CA ILE A 79 6.44 25.10 15.48
C ILE A 79 7.93 24.80 15.68
N GLY A 80 8.65 24.50 14.60
CA GLY A 80 10.08 24.31 14.65
C GLY A 80 10.71 24.12 13.27
N THR A 81 12.02 24.32 13.21
CA THR A 81 12.82 24.32 11.98
C THR A 81 13.94 23.28 12.06
N PRO A 82 14.64 22.93 10.97
CA PRO A 82 15.75 21.98 11.02
C PRO A 82 16.84 22.34 12.04
N GLN A 83 17.06 23.64 12.29
CA GLN A 83 18.05 24.13 13.25
C GLN A 83 17.51 24.25 14.68
N ASN A 84 16.18 24.22 14.86
CA ASN A 84 15.52 24.36 16.15
C ASN A 84 14.24 23.52 16.17
N LEU A 85 14.42 22.22 16.28
CA LEU A 85 13.31 21.27 16.34
C LEU A 85 12.57 21.41 17.67
N HIS A 86 11.24 21.48 17.60
CA HIS A 86 10.38 21.43 18.78
C HIS A 86 10.44 20.01 19.42
N PRO A 87 10.24 19.85 20.75
CA PRO A 87 10.18 18.53 21.39
C PRO A 87 9.22 17.54 20.72
N ILE A 88 8.09 18.02 20.20
CA ILE A 88 7.15 17.21 19.40
C ILE A 88 7.82 16.62 18.15
N GLN A 89 8.57 17.45 17.40
CA GLN A 89 9.27 17.00 16.19
C GLN A 89 10.37 16.00 16.56
N LYS A 90 11.16 16.27 17.61
CA LYS A 90 12.17 15.32 18.12
C LYS A 90 11.55 13.99 18.56
N ALA A 91 10.43 14.01 19.27
CA ALA A 91 9.74 12.80 19.72
C ALA A 91 9.21 11.97 18.55
N ILE A 92 8.66 12.61 17.51
CA ILE A 92 8.22 11.91 16.29
C ILE A 92 9.39 11.22 15.60
N ILE A 93 10.56 11.87 15.52
CA ILE A 93 11.79 11.27 14.98
C ILE A 93 12.22 10.08 15.85
N LYS A 94 12.32 10.28 17.17
CA LYS A 94 12.76 9.28 18.14
C LYS A 94 11.98 7.97 18.06
N HIS A 95 10.66 8.07 17.96
CA HIS A 95 9.74 6.95 17.93
C HIS A 95 9.54 6.36 16.52
N GLY A 96 10.19 6.91 15.50
CA GLY A 96 9.94 6.50 14.12
C GLY A 96 8.47 6.70 13.72
N ALA A 97 7.79 7.67 14.33
CA ALA A 97 6.37 7.98 14.11
C ALA A 97 6.15 8.74 12.79
N LEU A 98 6.96 8.42 11.78
CA LEU A 98 6.95 8.97 10.44
C LEU A 98 7.46 7.93 9.44
N GLN A 99 6.78 7.83 8.30
CA GLN A 99 7.16 6.99 7.17
C GLN A 99 7.21 7.83 5.89
N CYS A 100 6.10 7.88 5.13
CA CYS A 100 5.99 8.76 3.97
C CYS A 100 6.11 10.24 4.36
N GLY A 101 5.66 10.60 5.56
CA GLY A 101 5.77 11.95 6.11
C GLY A 101 4.63 12.90 5.73
N PHE A 102 3.69 12.47 4.88
CA PHE A 102 2.65 13.36 4.37
C PHE A 102 1.69 13.87 5.46
N CYS A 103 1.31 13.01 6.41
CA CYS A 103 0.47 13.41 7.54
C CYS A 103 1.23 14.12 8.65
N THR A 104 2.57 14.00 8.68
CA THR A 104 3.40 14.38 9.82
C THR A 104 3.24 15.85 10.20
N PRO A 105 3.24 16.83 9.27
CA PRO A 105 2.95 18.22 9.62
C PRO A 105 1.61 18.43 10.35
N GLY A 106 0.54 17.80 9.84
CA GLY A 106 -0.79 17.87 10.46
C GLY A 106 -0.84 17.24 11.85
N PHE A 107 -0.08 16.18 12.10
CA PHE A 107 0.09 15.60 13.44
C PHE A 107 0.92 16.50 14.36
N VAL A 108 2.04 17.08 13.91
CA VAL A 108 2.86 18.01 14.70
C VAL A 108 2.00 19.17 15.21
N VAL A 109 1.25 19.82 14.30
CA VAL A 109 0.34 20.93 14.65
C VAL A 109 -0.77 20.46 15.59
N SER A 110 -1.33 19.28 15.34
CA SER A 110 -2.41 18.74 16.17
C SER A 110 -1.96 18.38 17.59
N ILE A 111 -0.80 17.77 17.75
CA ILE A 111 -0.21 17.46 19.06
C ILE A 111 0.08 18.77 19.79
N LYS A 112 0.62 19.78 19.11
CA LYS A 112 0.85 21.08 19.74
C LYS A 112 -0.46 21.69 20.26
N ALA A 113 -1.51 21.69 19.44
CA ALA A 113 -2.82 22.17 19.85
C ALA A 113 -3.43 21.38 21.02
N LEU A 114 -3.21 20.06 21.09
CA LEU A 114 -3.60 19.23 22.23
C LEU A 114 -2.85 19.66 23.49
N LEU A 115 -1.52 19.74 23.42
CA LEU A 115 -0.68 20.01 24.59
C LEU A 115 -0.83 21.44 25.13
N ASP A 116 -1.25 22.38 24.28
CA ASP A 116 -1.62 23.74 24.71
C ASP A 116 -2.90 23.76 25.58
N VAL A 117 -3.83 22.79 25.38
CA VAL A 117 -5.10 22.73 26.13
C VAL A 117 -5.07 21.69 27.26
N ASN A 118 -4.33 20.60 27.08
CA ASN A 118 -4.11 19.55 28.06
C ASN A 118 -2.61 19.20 28.06
N PRO A 119 -1.81 19.81 28.95
CA PRO A 119 -0.37 19.57 29.01
C PRO A 119 0.00 18.19 29.59
N ASN A 120 -0.95 17.46 30.17
CA ASN A 120 -0.73 16.10 30.71
C ASN A 120 -1.83 15.14 30.28
N PRO A 121 -1.98 14.89 28.96
CA PRO A 121 -2.96 13.95 28.46
C PRO A 121 -2.56 12.52 28.83
N ASP A 122 -3.53 11.64 29.02
CA ASP A 122 -3.26 10.20 28.94
C ASP A 122 -3.25 9.73 27.46
N ARG A 123 -2.96 8.44 27.25
CA ARG A 123 -2.91 7.88 25.89
C ARG A 123 -4.27 7.94 25.19
N GLN A 124 -5.36 7.74 25.93
CA GLN A 124 -6.71 7.76 25.36
C GLN A 124 -7.13 9.18 25.00
N ASP A 125 -6.76 10.19 25.81
CA ASP A 125 -6.94 11.61 25.47
C ASP A 125 -6.28 11.96 24.13
N VAL A 126 -5.05 11.48 23.89
CA VAL A 126 -4.34 11.69 22.62
C VAL A 126 -5.08 11.03 21.46
N ARG A 127 -5.51 9.78 21.64
CA ARG A 127 -6.23 9.00 20.60
C ARG A 127 -7.59 9.59 20.27
N ASP A 128 -8.33 10.03 21.29
CA ASP A 128 -9.61 10.72 21.16
C ASP A 128 -9.43 12.07 20.45
N TRP A 129 -8.36 12.80 20.77
CA TRP A 129 -8.01 14.03 20.07
C TRP A 129 -7.76 13.78 18.58
N PHE A 130 -6.90 12.81 18.24
CA PHE A 130 -6.62 12.47 16.84
C PHE A 130 -7.88 12.02 16.10
N THR A 131 -8.75 11.25 16.74
CA THR A 131 -10.02 10.81 16.14
C THR A 131 -10.99 11.97 15.93
N LYS A 132 -11.13 12.86 16.92
CA LYS A 132 -12.00 14.05 16.86
C LYS A 132 -11.59 15.01 15.74
N TYR A 133 -10.29 15.28 15.62
CA TYR A 133 -9.77 16.19 14.60
C TYR A 133 -9.41 15.50 13.29
N LYS A 134 -9.72 14.21 13.18
CA LYS A 134 -9.56 13.38 11.98
C LYS A 134 -8.12 13.36 11.49
N ASN A 135 -7.15 13.25 12.39
CA ASN A 135 -5.76 13.03 12.05
C ASN A 135 -5.60 11.60 11.54
N ALA A 136 -5.62 11.43 10.22
CA ALA A 136 -5.49 10.13 9.58
C ALA A 136 -4.01 9.79 9.36
N CYS A 137 -3.64 8.51 9.52
CA CYS A 137 -2.35 7.98 9.08
C CYS A 137 -2.54 6.57 8.53
N ARG A 138 -1.96 6.30 7.36
CA ARG A 138 -2.04 4.98 6.71
C ARG A 138 -0.77 4.12 6.90
N CYS A 139 0.29 4.70 7.47
CA CYS A 139 1.62 4.09 7.45
C CYS A 139 2.07 3.50 8.79
N VAL A 140 1.80 4.13 9.93
CA VAL A 140 2.51 3.83 11.20
C VAL A 140 1.66 3.16 12.28
N GLY A 141 0.37 2.88 12.02
CA GLY A 141 -0.52 2.21 12.98
C GLY A 141 -0.85 3.03 14.25
N TYR A 142 -0.65 4.34 14.23
CA TYR A 142 -0.94 5.33 15.29
C TYR A 142 -0.21 5.19 16.64
N MET A 143 0.13 3.99 17.11
CA MET A 143 0.72 3.77 18.43
C MET A 143 1.98 4.62 18.66
N SER A 144 2.90 4.64 17.70
CA SER A 144 4.13 5.46 17.77
C SER A 144 3.87 6.97 17.75
N LEU A 145 2.77 7.43 17.15
CA LEU A 145 2.35 8.84 17.20
C LEU A 145 1.82 9.20 18.60
N VAL A 146 1.14 8.26 19.26
CA VAL A 146 0.72 8.42 20.66
C VAL A 146 1.95 8.45 21.56
N ASP A 147 2.90 7.53 21.38
CA ASP A 147 4.18 7.52 22.14
C ASP A 147 4.92 8.86 22.00
N ALA A 148 5.02 9.38 20.78
CA ALA A 148 5.63 10.68 20.51
C ALA A 148 4.92 11.84 21.21
N ALA A 149 3.58 11.86 21.22
CA ALA A 149 2.81 12.88 21.93
C ALA A 149 3.03 12.81 23.44
N MET A 150 3.04 11.60 24.02
CA MET A 150 3.25 11.38 25.44
C MET A 150 4.63 11.82 25.91
N ASP A 151 5.69 11.48 25.18
CA ASP A 151 7.05 11.88 25.54
C ASP A 151 7.31 13.37 25.31
N ALA A 152 6.76 13.95 24.23
CA ALA A 152 6.80 15.39 24.04
C ALA A 152 6.12 16.15 25.20
N ALA A 153 4.99 15.62 25.70
CA ALA A 153 4.29 16.20 26.85
C ALA A 153 5.16 16.17 28.12
N LYS A 154 5.84 15.05 28.41
CA LYS A 154 6.76 14.93 29.55
C LYS A 154 7.90 15.94 29.46
N VAL A 155 8.51 16.09 28.28
CA VAL A 155 9.59 17.07 28.08
C VAL A 155 9.09 18.49 28.28
N LEU A 156 7.95 18.85 27.70
CA LEU A 156 7.38 20.21 27.83
C LEU A 156 6.98 20.57 29.27
N ARG A 157 6.67 19.58 30.11
CA ARG A 157 6.42 19.78 31.56
C ARG A 157 7.69 19.80 32.41
N GLY A 158 8.83 19.40 31.86
CA GLY A 158 10.08 19.23 32.60
C GLY A 158 10.19 17.91 33.37
N ASP A 159 9.31 16.93 33.10
CA ASP A 159 9.35 15.59 33.70
C ASP A 159 10.40 14.68 33.04
N MET A 160 10.90 15.07 31.86
CA MET A 160 11.90 14.35 31.09
C MET A 160 12.86 15.35 30.44
N ASP A 161 14.17 15.06 30.49
CA ASP A 161 15.16 15.87 29.78
C ASP A 161 15.01 15.72 28.26
N GLU A 162 15.05 16.82 27.52
CA GLU A 162 14.85 16.81 26.06
C GLU A 162 15.88 15.95 25.33
N SER A 163 17.10 15.82 25.85
CA SER A 163 18.16 15.03 25.22
C SER A 163 17.88 13.52 25.21
N VAL A 164 16.85 13.05 25.91
CA VAL A 164 16.34 11.67 25.82
C VAL A 164 15.69 11.41 24.45
N LEU A 165 15.13 12.45 23.81
CA LEU A 165 14.53 12.37 22.47
C LEU A 165 15.58 12.31 21.37
N GLU A 166 16.85 12.54 21.68
CA GLU A 166 17.93 12.45 20.71
C GLU A 166 18.42 11.02 20.59
N TYR A 167 18.80 10.64 19.37
CA TYR A 167 19.45 9.36 19.11
C TYR A 167 20.95 9.50 19.41
N LYS A 168 21.50 8.64 20.27
CA LYS A 168 22.90 8.75 20.74
C LYS A 168 23.73 7.48 20.53
N ASP A 169 23.14 6.39 20.07
CA ASP A 169 23.79 5.07 20.08
C ASP A 169 24.33 4.65 18.71
N ILE A 170 25.60 4.86 18.48
CA ILE A 170 26.37 4.14 17.44
C ILE A 170 27.56 3.44 18.09
N SER A 171 27.42 3.03 19.35
CA SER A 171 28.55 2.61 20.22
C SER A 171 29.33 1.40 19.68
N ASN A 172 28.70 0.59 18.83
CA ASN A 172 29.32 -0.55 18.13
C ASN A 172 29.75 -0.25 16.69
N GLY A 173 29.63 1.00 16.22
CA GLY A 173 29.95 1.41 14.86
C GLY A 173 29.03 0.81 13.78
N SER A 174 27.85 0.30 14.13
CA SER A 174 26.89 -0.35 13.23
C SER A 174 25.56 0.37 13.19
N LEU A 175 24.95 0.48 12.01
CA LEU A 175 23.55 0.93 11.88
C LEU A 175 22.56 -0.23 11.92
N TYR A 176 23.01 -1.46 11.65
CA TYR A 176 22.16 -2.64 11.64
C TYR A 176 21.47 -2.90 12.97
N GLY A 177 20.17 -3.21 12.91
CA GLY A 177 19.34 -3.50 14.10
C GLY A 177 19.09 -2.30 15.01
N THR A 178 19.62 -1.12 14.66
CA THR A 178 19.51 0.06 15.50
C THR A 178 18.21 0.83 15.27
N ARG A 179 17.99 1.86 16.10
CA ARG A 179 16.90 2.84 15.92
C ARG A 179 17.41 4.15 15.31
N TYR A 180 18.48 4.13 14.51
CA TYR A 180 18.99 5.34 13.86
C TYR A 180 17.90 5.98 13.00
N PRO A 181 17.63 7.29 13.14
CA PRO A 181 16.60 7.98 12.36
C PRO A 181 16.88 7.93 10.85
N ARG A 182 15.82 7.82 10.06
CA ARG A 182 15.98 7.86 8.59
C ARG A 182 16.48 9.24 8.12
N PRO A 183 17.29 9.32 7.04
CA PRO A 183 17.80 10.60 6.53
C PRO A 183 16.73 11.67 6.29
N THR A 184 15.55 11.27 5.80
CA THR A 184 14.45 12.19 5.46
C THR A 184 13.65 12.72 6.66
N SER A 185 13.96 12.29 7.90
CA SER A 185 13.14 12.57 9.09
C SER A 185 12.95 14.06 9.35
N VAL A 186 14.04 14.84 9.34
CA VAL A 186 14.01 16.27 9.67
C VAL A 186 13.17 17.05 8.65
N ALA A 187 13.36 16.79 7.36
CA ALA A 187 12.56 17.43 6.31
C ALA A 187 11.06 17.12 6.48
N LYS A 188 10.71 15.88 6.78
CA LYS A 188 9.32 15.45 6.95
C LYS A 188 8.64 16.08 8.18
N VAL A 189 9.30 16.14 9.35
CA VAL A 189 8.71 16.76 10.55
C VAL A 189 8.62 18.28 10.51
N CYS A 190 9.47 18.92 9.69
CA CYS A 190 9.45 20.37 9.48
C CYS A 190 8.56 20.80 8.30
N GLY A 191 7.96 19.85 7.57
CA GLY A 191 7.14 20.15 6.39
C GLY A 191 7.93 20.57 5.14
N LEU A 192 9.24 20.33 5.11
CA LEU A 192 10.17 20.72 4.04
C LEU A 192 10.39 19.61 2.99
N TRP A 193 9.72 18.46 3.16
CA TRP A 193 9.71 17.41 2.13
C TRP A 193 8.65 17.76 1.09
N ASP A 194 9.07 18.22 -0.09
CA ASP A 194 8.19 18.69 -1.16
C ASP A 194 7.64 17.54 -1.99
N PHE A 195 6.39 17.18 -1.69
CA PHE A 195 5.59 16.21 -2.44
C PHE A 195 5.17 16.75 -3.81
N GLY A 196 4.50 15.94 -4.63
CA GLY A 196 4.12 16.34 -5.99
C GLY A 196 3.30 17.63 -6.05
N ALA A 197 2.33 17.79 -5.14
CA ALA A 197 1.51 18.99 -5.04
C ALA A 197 2.22 20.20 -4.41
N ASP A 198 3.37 20.00 -3.75
CA ASP A 198 4.22 21.09 -3.26
C ASP A 198 5.15 21.57 -4.38
N LYS A 199 5.75 20.64 -5.13
CA LYS A 199 6.58 20.92 -6.32
C LYS A 199 5.83 21.69 -7.40
N ARG A 200 4.50 21.55 -7.46
CA ARG A 200 3.60 22.41 -8.26
C ARG A 200 3.97 23.89 -8.17
N GLU A 201 4.21 24.39 -6.96
CA GLU A 201 4.45 25.82 -6.71
C GLU A 201 5.87 26.25 -7.11
N GLN A 202 6.73 25.29 -7.48
CA GLN A 202 8.10 25.47 -7.93
C GLN A 202 8.23 25.29 -9.46
N LEU A 203 7.16 24.91 -10.15
CA LEU A 203 7.16 24.78 -11.60
C LEU A 203 7.27 26.16 -12.28
N PRO A 204 7.89 26.24 -13.47
CA PRO A 204 8.11 27.51 -14.14
C PRO A 204 6.80 28.17 -14.58
N GLU A 205 6.84 29.50 -14.73
CA GLU A 205 5.76 30.25 -15.38
C GLU A 205 5.48 29.68 -16.78
N GLY A 206 4.20 29.63 -17.16
CA GLY A 206 3.77 29.02 -18.41
C GLY A 206 3.47 27.51 -18.32
N THR A 207 3.72 26.86 -17.18
CA THR A 207 3.23 25.51 -16.91
C THR A 207 1.70 25.44 -17.05
N LEU A 208 1.21 24.43 -17.77
CA LEU A 208 -0.23 24.19 -17.94
C LEU A 208 -0.77 23.23 -16.88
N PHE A 209 -1.96 23.55 -16.38
CA PHE A 209 -2.71 22.70 -15.46
C PHE A 209 -3.68 21.84 -16.25
N CYS A 210 -3.67 20.55 -15.95
CA CYS A 210 -4.45 19.55 -16.66
C CYS A 210 -5.64 19.07 -15.82
N SER A 211 -6.76 18.84 -16.49
CA SER A 211 -7.94 18.18 -15.91
C SER A 211 -8.44 17.11 -16.87
N LEU A 212 -8.83 15.96 -16.31
CA LEU A 212 -9.35 14.84 -17.10
C LEU A 212 -10.82 15.06 -17.46
N VAL A 213 -11.14 14.76 -18.72
CA VAL A 213 -12.50 14.40 -19.15
C VAL A 213 -12.56 12.88 -19.10
N TYR A 214 -13.43 12.35 -18.24
CA TYR A 214 -13.50 10.92 -17.96
C TYR A 214 -14.92 10.39 -18.11
N ALA A 215 -15.04 9.08 -18.30
CA ALA A 215 -16.34 8.40 -18.39
C ALA A 215 -17.05 8.32 -17.03
N ASP A 216 -18.35 8.64 -17.01
CA ASP A 216 -19.24 8.47 -15.86
C ASP A 216 -20.10 7.20 -15.94
N VAL A 217 -19.78 6.31 -16.89
CA VAL A 217 -20.39 4.98 -17.10
C VAL A 217 -19.30 3.90 -17.09
N ALA A 218 -19.67 2.65 -16.79
CA ALA A 218 -18.72 1.55 -16.66
C ALA A 218 -18.32 0.87 -17.97
N HIS A 219 -19.18 0.91 -19.01
CA HIS A 219 -18.90 0.26 -20.29
C HIS A 219 -19.66 0.97 -21.42
N ALA A 220 -18.97 1.42 -22.45
CA ALA A 220 -19.59 2.08 -23.60
C ALA A 220 -18.70 2.02 -24.84
N ASN A 221 -19.30 2.10 -26.04
CA ASN A 221 -18.59 2.51 -27.25
C ASN A 221 -18.52 4.04 -27.31
N ILE A 222 -17.41 4.57 -27.80
CA ILE A 222 -17.19 6.01 -27.99
C ILE A 222 -17.47 6.35 -29.46
N ASN A 223 -18.58 7.04 -29.72
CA ASN A 223 -18.95 7.50 -31.06
C ASN A 223 -18.27 8.82 -31.42
N GLY A 224 -18.04 9.68 -30.41
CA GLY A 224 -17.41 10.98 -30.62
C GLY A 224 -17.10 11.74 -29.33
N VAL A 225 -16.19 12.71 -29.45
CA VAL A 225 -15.80 13.66 -28.40
C VAL A 225 -15.90 15.07 -28.99
N ASP A 226 -16.82 15.89 -28.49
CA ASP A 226 -16.98 17.29 -28.91
C ASP A 226 -16.28 18.22 -27.90
N THR A 227 -15.19 18.82 -28.37
CA THR A 227 -14.34 19.76 -27.62
C THR A 227 -14.66 21.23 -27.92
N SER A 228 -15.57 21.51 -28.86
CA SER A 228 -15.69 22.82 -29.51
C SER A 228 -16.14 23.96 -28.60
N GLU A 229 -16.86 23.64 -27.52
CA GLU A 229 -17.25 24.60 -26.47
C GLU A 229 -16.08 24.88 -25.52
N ALA A 230 -15.46 23.80 -25.02
CA ALA A 230 -14.34 23.86 -24.09
C ALA A 230 -13.11 24.58 -24.68
N GLU A 231 -12.80 24.37 -25.96
CA GLU A 231 -11.70 25.06 -26.66
C GLU A 231 -11.83 26.59 -26.67
N LYS A 232 -13.06 27.12 -26.59
CA LYS A 232 -13.32 28.57 -26.58
C LYS A 232 -13.27 29.17 -25.17
N MET A 233 -13.12 28.34 -24.14
CA MET A 233 -13.19 28.80 -22.76
C MET A 233 -11.91 29.54 -22.33
N PRO A 234 -12.01 30.51 -21.41
CA PRO A 234 -10.88 31.34 -21.02
C PRO A 234 -9.70 30.52 -20.48
N GLY A 235 -8.52 30.75 -21.03
CA GLY A 235 -7.26 30.15 -20.57
C GLY A 235 -7.02 28.70 -21.01
N VAL A 236 -7.96 28.08 -21.74
CA VAL A 236 -7.73 26.78 -22.38
C VAL A 236 -6.70 26.94 -23.49
N VAL A 237 -5.67 26.10 -23.47
CA VAL A 237 -4.57 26.11 -24.45
C VAL A 237 -4.72 24.96 -25.43
N LYS A 238 -5.03 23.76 -24.95
CA LYS A 238 -5.24 22.58 -25.77
C LYS A 238 -6.13 21.57 -25.07
N ILE A 239 -6.91 20.82 -25.84
CA ILE A 239 -7.59 19.61 -25.37
C ILE A 239 -6.97 18.43 -26.10
N VAL A 240 -6.35 17.53 -25.34
CA VAL A 240 -5.59 16.37 -25.83
C VAL A 240 -6.52 15.18 -25.84
N THR A 241 -6.66 14.52 -26.98
CA THR A 241 -7.45 13.30 -27.15
C THR A 241 -6.56 12.15 -27.63
N ALA A 242 -7.13 10.96 -27.81
CA ALA A 242 -6.40 9.84 -28.44
C ALA A 242 -5.76 10.20 -29.80
N LYS A 243 -6.29 11.20 -30.52
CA LYS A 243 -5.75 11.65 -31.82
C LYS A 243 -4.42 12.40 -31.71
N ASP A 244 -4.10 12.91 -30.52
CA ASP A 244 -2.87 13.65 -30.25
C ASP A 244 -1.71 12.75 -29.81
N ILE A 245 -1.98 11.48 -29.52
CA ILE A 245 -0.98 10.52 -29.07
C ILE A 245 -0.21 9.99 -30.29
N GLN A 246 1.12 10.10 -30.24
CA GLN A 246 1.99 9.81 -31.38
C GLN A 246 2.31 8.31 -31.54
N GLY A 247 2.20 7.53 -30.47
CA GLY A 247 2.49 6.10 -30.46
C GLY A 247 1.26 5.20 -30.58
N LYS A 248 1.34 4.02 -29.95
CA LYS A 248 0.25 3.03 -29.97
C LYS A 248 -1.01 3.48 -29.22
N ASN A 249 -0.93 4.51 -28.37
CA ASN A 249 -1.98 4.85 -27.40
C ASN A 249 -2.37 3.66 -26.52
N ARG A 250 -1.39 2.83 -26.14
CA ARG A 250 -1.60 1.68 -25.27
C ARG A 250 -0.47 1.56 -24.26
N ILE A 251 -0.79 1.18 -23.04
CA ILE A 251 0.15 0.78 -22.01
C ILE A 251 0.30 -0.73 -22.13
N THR A 252 1.53 -1.24 -22.18
CA THR A 252 1.76 -2.68 -22.20
C THR A 252 1.89 -3.25 -20.80
N GLY A 253 1.35 -4.45 -20.58
CA GLY A 253 1.62 -5.28 -19.40
C GLY A 253 3.10 -5.71 -19.29
N LEU A 254 3.89 -5.57 -20.36
CA LEU A 254 5.31 -5.88 -20.54
C LEU A 254 5.69 -7.35 -20.38
N ILE A 255 5.28 -7.98 -19.28
CA ILE A 255 5.61 -9.35 -18.88
C ILE A 255 4.38 -10.27 -18.94
N THR A 256 3.46 -10.00 -19.86
CA THR A 256 2.26 -10.83 -20.10
C THR A 256 2.66 -12.28 -20.36
N PHE A 257 2.03 -13.20 -19.65
CA PHE A 257 2.44 -14.60 -19.67
C PHE A 257 2.13 -15.23 -21.04
N PRO A 258 2.97 -16.16 -21.55
CA PRO A 258 2.77 -16.75 -22.87
C PRO A 258 1.44 -17.49 -23.06
N THR A 259 0.86 -18.01 -21.97
CA THR A 259 -0.44 -18.71 -21.97
C THR A 259 -1.63 -17.80 -21.69
N ASN A 260 -1.39 -16.51 -21.48
CA ASN A 260 -2.44 -15.51 -21.43
C ASN A 260 -3.11 -15.44 -22.82
N LYS A 261 -4.44 -15.35 -22.84
CA LYS A 261 -5.25 -15.29 -24.07
C LYS A 261 -5.33 -13.88 -24.64
N GLY A 262 -4.96 -12.87 -23.85
CA GLY A 262 -4.73 -11.49 -24.29
C GLY A 262 -3.26 -11.25 -24.66
N ASP A 263 -2.99 -10.11 -25.32
CA ASP A 263 -1.63 -9.71 -25.72
C ASP A 263 -0.98 -8.70 -24.75
N GLY A 264 -1.73 -8.25 -23.74
CA GLY A 264 -1.30 -7.24 -22.76
C GLY A 264 -1.18 -5.83 -23.32
N TRP A 265 -1.89 -5.50 -24.41
CA TRP A 265 -1.93 -4.17 -25.03
C TRP A 265 -3.34 -3.55 -25.05
N GLU A 266 -4.25 -4.04 -24.21
CA GLU A 266 -5.64 -3.58 -24.17
C GLU A 266 -5.82 -2.21 -23.50
N ARG A 267 -4.97 -1.84 -22.54
CA ARG A 267 -5.11 -0.61 -21.73
C ARG A 267 -4.79 0.65 -22.56
N PRO A 268 -5.75 1.56 -22.81
CA PRO A 268 -5.49 2.82 -23.49
C PRO A 268 -4.76 3.83 -22.59
N ILE A 269 -3.98 4.75 -23.19
CA ILE A 269 -3.54 5.97 -22.48
C ILE A 269 -4.73 6.93 -22.41
N LEU A 270 -5.35 7.23 -23.55
CA LEU A 270 -6.65 7.90 -23.63
C LEU A 270 -7.61 7.04 -24.45
N CYS A 271 -8.83 6.86 -23.96
CA CYS A 271 -9.80 5.99 -24.62
C CYS A 271 -10.12 6.50 -26.04
N ASP A 272 -10.04 5.59 -27.01
CA ASP A 272 -10.28 5.90 -28.43
C ASP A 272 -11.59 5.31 -28.95
N LYS A 273 -11.89 4.06 -28.62
CA LYS A 273 -13.04 3.31 -29.15
C LYS A 273 -14.06 2.91 -28.09
N LYS A 274 -13.61 2.61 -26.88
CA LYS A 274 -14.45 2.10 -25.80
C LYS A 274 -14.05 2.69 -24.46
N VAL A 275 -15.04 2.78 -23.58
CA VAL A 275 -14.90 2.92 -22.13
C VAL A 275 -14.96 1.53 -21.54
N PHE A 276 -14.03 1.18 -20.66
CA PHE A 276 -13.94 -0.14 -20.04
C PHE A 276 -14.25 -0.15 -18.55
N GLN A 277 -14.14 1.00 -17.88
CA GLN A 277 -14.60 1.21 -16.51
C GLN A 277 -15.03 2.66 -16.28
N TYR A 278 -15.75 2.88 -15.16
CA TYR A 278 -15.99 4.23 -14.67
C TYR A 278 -14.65 4.94 -14.39
N GLY A 279 -14.57 6.21 -14.77
CA GLY A 279 -13.40 7.06 -14.55
C GLY A 279 -12.36 7.01 -15.66
N ASP A 280 -12.54 6.18 -16.69
CA ASP A 280 -11.64 6.11 -17.83
C ASP A 280 -11.40 7.48 -18.48
N ALA A 281 -10.13 7.87 -18.61
CA ALA A 281 -9.75 9.12 -19.24
C ALA A 281 -9.97 9.06 -20.75
N ILE A 282 -10.75 10.01 -21.28
CA ILE A 282 -11.07 10.13 -22.71
C ILE A 282 -10.33 11.34 -23.32
N ALA A 283 -10.20 12.43 -22.56
CA ALA A 283 -9.44 13.60 -22.97
C ALA A 283 -8.77 14.30 -21.78
N ILE A 284 -7.81 15.18 -22.06
CA ILE A 284 -7.11 16.02 -21.09
C ILE A 284 -7.29 17.47 -21.52
N VAL A 285 -7.87 18.31 -20.67
CA VAL A 285 -7.92 19.76 -20.88
C VAL A 285 -6.69 20.39 -20.25
N CYS A 286 -5.89 21.09 -21.04
CA CYS A 286 -4.71 21.84 -20.60
C CYS A 286 -5.02 23.34 -20.61
N ALA A 287 -4.95 23.99 -19.44
CA ALA A 287 -5.25 25.41 -19.28
C ALA A 287 -4.22 26.15 -18.41
N GLN A 288 -4.28 27.49 -18.41
CA GLN A 288 -3.36 28.35 -17.64
C GLN A 288 -3.53 28.24 -16.12
N THR A 289 -4.69 27.80 -15.64
CA THR A 289 -4.96 27.57 -14.22
C THR A 289 -5.81 26.32 -14.01
N GLN A 290 -5.67 25.69 -12.83
CA GLN A 290 -6.47 24.51 -12.48
C GLN A 290 -7.98 24.75 -12.60
N ALA A 291 -8.46 25.91 -12.12
CA ALA A 291 -9.89 26.23 -12.16
C ALA A 291 -10.43 26.36 -13.60
N GLN A 292 -9.62 26.85 -14.55
CA GLN A 292 -10.01 26.93 -15.96
C GLN A 292 -10.03 25.53 -16.59
N ALA A 293 -9.04 24.69 -16.29
CA ALA A 293 -9.00 23.31 -16.78
C ALA A 293 -10.21 22.50 -16.27
N ASP A 294 -10.51 22.59 -14.97
CA ASP A 294 -11.63 21.90 -14.32
C ASP A 294 -12.98 22.33 -14.90
N GLU A 295 -13.16 23.63 -15.17
CA GLU A 295 -14.42 24.15 -15.72
C GLU A 295 -14.59 23.78 -17.19
N ALA A 296 -13.51 23.83 -17.99
CA ALA A 296 -13.55 23.44 -19.39
C ALA A 296 -13.69 21.92 -19.59
N ALA A 297 -13.16 21.10 -18.68
CA ALA A 297 -13.37 19.64 -18.73
C ALA A 297 -14.87 19.27 -18.66
N LYS A 298 -15.69 20.03 -17.93
CA LYS A 298 -17.15 19.81 -17.84
C LYS A 298 -17.90 20.18 -19.13
N ALA A 299 -17.30 21.03 -19.97
CA ALA A 299 -17.91 21.50 -21.21
C ALA A 299 -17.63 20.57 -22.40
N VAL A 300 -16.73 19.60 -22.26
CA VAL A 300 -16.50 18.55 -23.27
C VAL A 300 -17.66 17.57 -23.26
N LYS A 301 -18.24 17.29 -24.43
CA LYS A 301 -19.38 16.39 -24.57
C LYS A 301 -18.95 15.05 -25.15
N LEU A 302 -19.41 13.98 -24.53
CA LEU A 302 -19.12 12.61 -24.93
C LEU A 302 -20.36 11.99 -25.56
N ASP A 303 -20.23 11.50 -26.79
CA ASP A 303 -21.25 10.68 -27.46
C ASP A 303 -20.93 9.21 -27.21
N LEU A 304 -21.62 8.62 -26.22
CA LEU A 304 -21.39 7.27 -25.73
C LEU A 304 -22.60 6.38 -26.02
N GLU A 305 -22.36 5.23 -26.63
CA GLU A 305 -23.33 4.12 -26.69
C GLU A 305 -23.06 3.20 -25.49
N VAL A 306 -23.88 3.31 -24.45
CA VAL A 306 -23.72 2.50 -23.21
C VAL A 306 -23.97 1.03 -23.51
N LEU A 307 -23.07 0.18 -23.02
CA LEU A 307 -23.11 -1.27 -23.17
C LEU A 307 -23.50 -1.95 -21.84
N PRO A 308 -23.93 -3.23 -21.87
CA PRO A 308 -23.98 -4.05 -20.67
C PRO A 308 -22.60 -4.10 -19.99
N HIS A 309 -22.56 -3.99 -18.66
CA HIS A 309 -21.33 -4.02 -17.89
C HIS A 309 -21.34 -5.20 -16.91
N TYR A 310 -20.16 -5.70 -16.58
CA TYR A 310 -19.96 -6.81 -15.65
C TYR A 310 -19.14 -6.32 -14.46
N MET A 311 -19.74 -6.23 -13.28
CA MET A 311 -19.09 -5.60 -12.10
C MET A 311 -18.32 -6.59 -11.20
N ASN A 312 -18.38 -7.89 -11.52
CA ASN A 312 -17.67 -8.94 -10.81
C ASN A 312 -17.28 -10.10 -11.75
N ALA A 313 -16.35 -10.95 -11.31
CA ALA A 313 -15.84 -12.06 -12.12
C ALA A 313 -16.92 -13.06 -12.54
N MET A 314 -17.87 -13.38 -11.66
CA MET A 314 -18.92 -14.38 -11.94
C MET A 314 -19.87 -13.90 -13.04
N ALA A 315 -20.24 -12.61 -13.02
CA ALA A 315 -21.04 -12.00 -14.08
C ALA A 315 -20.29 -11.97 -15.43
N ALA A 316 -18.99 -11.69 -15.42
CA ALA A 316 -18.19 -11.57 -16.64
C ALA A 316 -17.88 -12.92 -17.33
N ILE A 317 -18.06 -14.04 -16.65
CA ILE A 317 -17.88 -15.40 -17.23
C ILE A 317 -19.21 -16.14 -17.45
N ALA A 318 -20.35 -15.47 -17.27
CA ALA A 318 -21.64 -16.03 -17.61
C ALA A 318 -21.67 -16.45 -19.10
N GLU A 319 -22.46 -17.47 -19.44
CA GLU A 319 -22.50 -18.05 -20.79
C GLU A 319 -22.86 -17.02 -21.88
N ASP A 320 -23.67 -16.02 -21.53
CA ASP A 320 -24.10 -14.93 -22.41
C ASP A 320 -23.29 -13.63 -22.23
N ALA A 321 -22.20 -13.65 -21.44
CA ALA A 321 -21.35 -12.49 -21.25
C ALA A 321 -20.61 -12.13 -22.55
N ILE A 322 -20.73 -10.86 -22.98
CA ILE A 322 -19.99 -10.35 -24.12
C ILE A 322 -18.52 -10.14 -23.75
N GLU A 323 -17.63 -10.33 -24.72
CA GLU A 323 -16.21 -10.00 -24.55
C GLU A 323 -16.05 -8.48 -24.32
N ILE A 324 -15.52 -8.12 -23.16
CA ILE A 324 -15.19 -6.72 -22.83
C ILE A 324 -14.15 -6.20 -23.83
N HIS A 325 -13.16 -7.06 -24.13
CA HIS A 325 -12.15 -6.88 -25.16
C HIS A 325 -12.44 -7.80 -26.35
N PRO A 326 -13.03 -7.28 -27.44
CA PRO A 326 -13.40 -8.11 -28.58
C PRO A 326 -12.21 -8.91 -29.15
N GLY A 327 -12.36 -10.22 -29.25
CA GLY A 327 -11.31 -11.15 -29.67
C GLY A 327 -10.55 -11.82 -28.51
N THR A 328 -10.84 -11.44 -27.26
CA THR A 328 -10.26 -12.04 -26.06
C THR A 328 -11.39 -12.42 -25.09
N PRO A 329 -11.48 -13.70 -24.67
CA PRO A 329 -12.49 -14.10 -23.70
C PRO A 329 -12.23 -13.40 -22.35
N ASN A 330 -13.31 -13.04 -21.64
CA ASN A 330 -13.19 -12.37 -20.35
C ASN A 330 -12.35 -13.20 -19.35
N LEU A 331 -12.45 -14.53 -19.35
CA LEU A 331 -11.50 -15.42 -18.68
C LEU A 331 -10.24 -15.60 -19.54
N TYR A 332 -9.25 -14.76 -19.30
CA TYR A 332 -8.07 -14.62 -20.17
C TYR A 332 -6.83 -15.38 -19.70
N PHE A 333 -6.78 -15.90 -18.47
CA PHE A 333 -5.64 -16.69 -18.00
C PHE A 333 -6.06 -17.77 -17.00
N THR A 334 -5.32 -18.89 -17.00
CA THR A 334 -5.52 -20.02 -16.08
C THR A 334 -4.17 -20.49 -15.53
N GLN A 335 -4.09 -20.76 -14.22
CA GLN A 335 -2.94 -21.35 -13.54
C GLN A 335 -3.34 -22.67 -12.88
N GLY A 336 -2.61 -23.75 -13.14
CA GLY A 336 -2.80 -25.04 -12.46
C GLY A 336 -1.92 -25.23 -11.23
N LEU A 337 -2.35 -26.09 -10.32
CA LEU A 337 -1.57 -26.58 -9.18
C LEU A 337 -1.67 -28.11 -9.14
N LYS A 338 -0.52 -28.79 -9.21
CA LYS A 338 -0.41 -30.26 -9.13
C LYS A 338 0.80 -30.65 -8.29
N LYS A 339 0.56 -30.94 -7.02
CA LYS A 339 1.55 -31.46 -6.07
C LYS A 339 1.13 -32.84 -5.58
N GLY A 340 2.06 -33.81 -5.57
CA GLY A 340 1.81 -35.15 -5.05
C GLY A 340 0.75 -35.96 -5.80
N GLU A 341 0.15 -36.93 -5.11
CA GLU A 341 -0.86 -37.84 -5.64
C GLU A 341 -2.20 -37.15 -5.93
N GLU A 342 -3.11 -37.86 -6.61
CA GLU A 342 -4.48 -37.37 -6.83
C GLU A 342 -5.23 -37.21 -5.50
N THR A 343 -5.87 -36.07 -5.33
CA THR A 343 -6.48 -35.68 -4.05
C THR A 343 -7.81 -36.38 -3.78
N ALA A 344 -8.62 -36.62 -4.82
CA ALA A 344 -9.96 -37.19 -4.64
C ALA A 344 -9.97 -38.54 -3.88
N PRO A 345 -9.12 -39.55 -4.22
CA PRO A 345 -9.07 -40.81 -3.46
C PRO A 345 -8.60 -40.66 -2.01
N ILE A 346 -7.81 -39.62 -1.71
CA ILE A 346 -7.34 -39.31 -0.36
C ILE A 346 -8.48 -38.66 0.43
N MET A 347 -9.19 -37.70 -0.17
CA MET A 347 -10.33 -37.02 0.47
C MET A 347 -11.47 -37.98 0.78
N GLU A 348 -11.76 -38.94 -0.11
CA GLU A 348 -12.79 -39.98 0.12
C GLU A 348 -12.50 -40.86 1.36
N LYS A 349 -11.22 -41.04 1.70
CA LYS A 349 -10.77 -41.90 2.82
C LYS A 349 -10.40 -41.12 4.08
N ALA A 350 -10.28 -39.80 3.98
CA ALA A 350 -9.85 -38.95 5.09
C ALA A 350 -10.89 -38.98 6.23
N ALA A 351 -10.42 -38.95 7.47
CA ALA A 351 -11.29 -38.93 8.65
C ALA A 351 -12.11 -37.63 8.72
N HIS A 352 -11.50 -36.52 8.29
CA HIS A 352 -12.14 -35.22 8.29
C HIS A 352 -11.89 -34.50 6.97
N VAL A 353 -12.95 -33.98 6.36
CA VAL A 353 -12.90 -33.08 5.22
C VAL A 353 -13.77 -31.86 5.51
N VAL A 354 -13.24 -30.66 5.30
CA VAL A 354 -14.01 -29.41 5.33
C VAL A 354 -13.92 -28.71 3.98
N GLU A 355 -14.95 -27.94 3.67
CA GLU A 355 -15.08 -27.18 2.43
C GLU A 355 -15.70 -25.81 2.74
N GLY A 356 -15.23 -24.78 2.04
CA GLY A 356 -15.77 -23.44 2.15
C GLY A 356 -15.53 -22.60 0.90
N GLU A 357 -16.44 -21.65 0.67
CA GLU A 357 -16.28 -20.58 -0.31
C GLU A 357 -16.03 -19.27 0.44
N TYR A 358 -15.03 -18.51 -0.01
CA TYR A 358 -14.55 -17.29 0.64
C TYR A 358 -14.41 -16.17 -0.38
N TYR A 359 -14.64 -14.95 0.07
CA TYR A 359 -14.51 -13.73 -0.73
C TYR A 359 -13.73 -12.65 0.02
N LEU A 360 -12.70 -12.12 -0.64
CA LEU A 360 -11.98 -10.93 -0.20
C LEU A 360 -12.13 -9.84 -1.26
N GLY A 361 -12.68 -8.70 -0.84
CA GLY A 361 -13.14 -7.61 -1.70
C GLY A 361 -12.09 -6.67 -2.27
N ARG A 362 -12.57 -5.55 -2.84
CA ARG A 362 -11.80 -4.62 -3.66
C ARG A 362 -11.15 -3.54 -2.79
N GLN A 363 -10.22 -3.95 -1.93
CA GLN A 363 -9.60 -3.06 -0.96
C GLN A 363 -8.96 -1.81 -1.63
N PRO A 364 -9.31 -0.58 -1.21
CA PRO A 364 -8.66 0.64 -1.66
C PRO A 364 -7.41 0.96 -0.83
N GLN A 365 -6.33 1.37 -1.49
CA GLN A 365 -5.04 1.66 -0.84
C GLN A 365 -5.13 2.85 0.13
N MET A 366 -5.93 3.86 -0.25
CA MET A 366 -6.22 5.08 0.50
C MET A 366 -4.98 5.81 1.04
N PRO A 367 -3.95 6.10 0.21
CA PRO A 367 -2.94 7.08 0.61
C PRO A 367 -3.60 8.44 0.87
N LEU A 368 -2.98 9.22 1.74
CA LEU A 368 -3.53 10.53 2.11
C LEU A 368 -3.29 11.55 1.00
N GLU A 369 -2.12 11.47 0.37
CA GLU A 369 -1.80 12.25 -0.82
C GLU A 369 -2.57 11.70 -2.01
N SER A 370 -3.17 12.60 -2.80
CA SER A 370 -3.72 12.31 -4.13
C SER A 370 -2.66 11.69 -5.06
N ASP A 371 -3.11 11.17 -6.20
CA ASP A 371 -2.18 10.82 -7.27
C ASP A 371 -1.83 12.06 -8.10
N ILE A 372 -0.55 12.24 -8.39
CA ILE A 372 -0.01 13.49 -8.94
C ILE A 372 1.23 13.23 -9.79
N GLY A 373 1.31 13.89 -10.93
CA GLY A 373 2.46 13.90 -11.82
C GLY A 373 2.58 15.20 -12.61
N PHE A 374 3.79 15.51 -13.06
CA PHE A 374 4.07 16.57 -14.01
C PHE A 374 5.14 16.12 -15.01
N ALA A 375 5.13 16.69 -16.20
CA ALA A 375 6.13 16.38 -17.22
C ALA A 375 6.60 17.62 -17.97
N TYR A 376 7.83 17.57 -18.46
CA TYR A 376 8.45 18.62 -19.28
C TYR A 376 9.43 17.98 -20.26
N THR A 377 9.86 18.74 -21.27
CA THR A 377 10.97 18.33 -22.14
C THR A 377 12.25 18.98 -21.66
N ASN A 378 13.31 18.21 -21.42
CA ASN A 378 14.60 18.74 -20.97
C ASN A 378 15.42 19.33 -22.13
N GLU A 379 16.60 19.88 -21.83
CA GLU A 379 17.48 20.52 -22.82
C GLU A 379 18.01 19.55 -23.90
N ASP A 380 18.05 18.24 -23.60
CA ASP A 380 18.43 17.18 -24.55
C ASP A 380 17.26 16.71 -25.42
N GLY A 381 16.06 17.30 -25.27
CA GLY A 381 14.86 16.91 -26.00
C GLY A 381 14.13 15.68 -25.44
N LYS A 382 14.52 15.17 -24.28
CA LYS A 382 13.87 14.03 -23.62
C LYS A 382 12.64 14.46 -22.86
N VAL A 383 11.60 13.64 -22.88
CA VAL A 383 10.41 13.84 -22.04
C VAL A 383 10.71 13.33 -20.64
N VAL A 384 10.66 14.22 -19.65
CA VAL A 384 10.86 13.89 -18.23
C VAL A 384 9.52 13.90 -17.53
N VAL A 385 9.19 12.79 -16.87
CA VAL A 385 7.96 12.60 -16.10
C VAL A 385 8.33 12.46 -14.64
N CYS A 386 7.84 13.36 -13.79
CA CYS A 386 7.98 13.28 -12.35
C CYS A 386 6.66 12.82 -11.73
N SER A 387 6.62 11.63 -11.15
CA SER A 387 5.39 11.03 -10.62
C SER A 387 5.63 10.32 -9.29
N LYS A 388 4.61 9.61 -8.79
CA LYS A 388 4.73 8.73 -7.61
C LYS A 388 5.22 7.31 -7.95
N SER A 389 5.69 7.07 -9.18
CA SER A 389 6.06 5.72 -9.65
C SER A 389 7.00 5.03 -8.69
N ILE A 390 6.68 3.78 -8.35
CA ILE A 390 7.54 2.92 -7.53
C ILE A 390 8.25 1.87 -8.38
N ALA A 391 8.34 2.12 -9.69
CA ALA A 391 8.80 1.17 -10.69
C ALA A 391 9.33 1.94 -11.92
N ILE A 392 10.21 2.93 -11.71
CA ILE A 392 10.49 3.96 -12.74
C ILE A 392 11.01 3.38 -14.06
N GLN A 393 11.94 2.41 -14.04
CA GLN A 393 12.42 1.75 -15.26
C GLN A 393 11.37 0.86 -15.91
N LEU A 394 10.56 0.18 -15.10
CA LEU A 394 9.43 -0.63 -15.59
C LEU A 394 8.42 0.27 -16.31
N HIS A 395 8.08 1.42 -15.72
CA HIS A 395 7.13 2.36 -16.30
C HIS A 395 7.64 3.00 -17.57
N VAL A 396 8.93 3.32 -17.67
CA VAL A 396 9.55 3.73 -18.95
C VAL A 396 9.25 2.70 -20.03
N ALA A 397 9.51 1.42 -19.78
CA ALA A 397 9.26 0.34 -20.75
C ALA A 397 7.77 0.14 -21.06
N MET A 398 6.89 0.29 -20.08
CA MET A 398 5.44 0.11 -20.26
C MET A 398 4.78 1.21 -21.09
N ILE A 399 5.25 2.47 -20.99
CA ILE A 399 4.54 3.62 -21.56
C ILE A 399 5.21 4.22 -22.80
N ALA A 400 6.53 4.05 -22.98
CA ALA A 400 7.25 4.65 -24.11
C ALA A 400 6.65 4.28 -25.49
N PRO A 401 6.31 2.99 -25.77
CA PRO A 401 5.71 2.64 -27.06
C PRO A 401 4.31 3.23 -27.27
N GLY A 402 3.54 3.39 -26.18
CA GLY A 402 2.23 4.02 -26.20
C GLY A 402 2.31 5.51 -26.55
N LEU A 403 3.34 6.19 -26.04
CA LEU A 403 3.62 7.60 -26.32
C LEU A 403 4.28 7.83 -27.69
N GLY A 404 4.91 6.81 -28.27
CA GLY A 404 5.65 6.93 -29.53
C GLY A 404 7.10 7.38 -29.32
N LEU A 405 7.66 7.06 -28.15
CA LEU A 405 9.04 7.36 -27.78
C LEU A 405 9.86 6.07 -27.74
N ASP A 406 11.13 6.18 -28.10
CA ASP A 406 12.12 5.17 -27.68
C ASP A 406 12.39 5.31 -26.17
N PRO A 407 12.64 4.21 -25.44
CA PRO A 407 12.88 4.26 -23.99
C PRO A 407 13.95 5.26 -23.55
N GLU A 408 14.99 5.47 -24.35
CA GLU A 408 16.08 6.42 -24.06
C GLU A 408 15.67 7.91 -24.11
N ASN A 409 14.54 8.21 -24.76
CA ASN A 409 13.96 9.55 -24.90
C ASN A 409 12.90 9.86 -23.83
N LEU A 410 12.65 8.92 -22.90
CA LEU A 410 11.75 9.06 -21.77
C LEU A 410 12.52 8.88 -20.46
N VAL A 411 12.37 9.84 -19.55
CA VAL A 411 12.89 9.77 -18.19
C VAL A 411 11.72 9.74 -17.22
N VAL A 412 11.73 8.82 -16.26
CA VAL A 412 10.77 8.80 -15.16
C VAL A 412 11.52 9.00 -13.85
N VAL A 413 11.07 9.99 -13.08
CA VAL A 413 11.63 10.38 -11.79
C VAL A 413 10.57 10.20 -10.71
N GLN A 414 10.94 9.56 -9.60
CA GLN A 414 10.05 9.48 -8.46
C GLN A 414 10.11 10.79 -7.65
N ASN A 415 8.97 11.47 -7.54
CA ASN A 415 8.78 12.53 -6.55
C ASN A 415 8.78 11.94 -5.13
N PRO A 416 9.17 12.72 -4.11
CA PRO A 416 8.71 12.51 -2.74
C PRO A 416 7.25 12.01 -2.69
N CYS A 417 7.05 10.78 -2.22
CA CYS A 417 5.78 10.06 -2.36
C CYS A 417 5.08 9.93 -1.01
N GLY A 418 3.85 10.41 -0.92
CA GLY A 418 2.93 10.27 0.21
C GLY A 418 2.31 8.87 0.32
N SER A 419 3.12 7.85 0.01
CA SER A 419 2.78 6.43 -0.11
C SER A 419 1.94 6.03 -1.32
N SER A 420 1.98 4.73 -1.58
CA SER A 420 1.15 4.05 -2.57
C SER A 420 0.57 2.72 -2.07
N PHE A 421 1.29 1.98 -1.23
CA PHE A 421 0.92 0.63 -0.81
C PHE A 421 0.70 -0.34 -1.99
N GLY A 422 1.28 -0.03 -3.15
CA GLY A 422 1.33 -0.88 -4.34
C GLY A 422 0.64 -0.31 -5.58
N TYR A 423 -0.32 0.63 -5.47
CA TYR A 423 -1.07 1.09 -6.67
C TYR A 423 -0.17 1.72 -7.74
N LYS A 424 0.99 2.26 -7.32
CA LYS A 424 2.01 2.85 -8.20
C LYS A 424 2.98 1.84 -8.82
N PHE A 425 2.80 0.54 -8.57
CA PHE A 425 3.43 -0.50 -9.38
C PHE A 425 2.89 -0.46 -10.82
N CYS A 426 1.63 -0.04 -10.96
CA CYS A 426 0.98 0.26 -12.22
C CYS A 426 1.18 1.73 -12.61
N PRO A 427 1.35 2.05 -13.91
CA PRO A 427 1.22 3.43 -14.38
C PRO A 427 -0.18 3.96 -14.08
N SER A 428 -0.31 5.24 -13.77
CA SER A 428 -1.61 5.89 -13.56
C SER A 428 -1.71 7.18 -14.36
N ASN A 429 -0.87 8.18 -14.05
CA ASN A 429 -0.89 9.49 -14.71
C ASN A 429 0.37 9.80 -15.51
N GLU A 430 1.39 8.94 -15.48
CA GLU A 430 2.67 9.13 -16.16
C GLU A 430 2.48 9.36 -17.66
N ALA A 431 1.76 8.44 -18.32
CA ALA A 431 1.51 8.52 -19.76
C ALA A 431 0.58 9.69 -20.11
N LEU A 432 -0.40 10.00 -19.25
CA LEU A 432 -1.33 11.11 -19.45
C LEU A 432 -0.60 12.45 -19.47
N VAL A 433 0.24 12.70 -18.47
CA VAL A 433 0.94 13.98 -18.35
C VAL A 433 2.07 14.11 -19.37
N ALA A 434 2.73 13.00 -19.73
CA ALA A 434 3.68 12.96 -20.85
C ALA A 434 3.00 13.30 -22.18
N ALA A 435 1.84 12.69 -22.47
CA ALA A 435 1.07 12.98 -23.68
C ALA A 435 0.64 14.45 -23.73
N ALA A 436 0.20 15.03 -22.60
CA ALA A 436 -0.15 16.44 -22.51
C ALA A 436 1.05 17.36 -22.81
N THR A 437 2.21 17.07 -22.22
CA THR A 437 3.46 17.82 -22.48
C THR A 437 3.91 17.69 -23.93
N MET A 438 3.90 16.49 -24.51
CA MET A 438 4.26 16.27 -25.92
C MET A 438 3.30 16.98 -26.87
N ALA A 439 2.00 16.98 -26.58
CA ALA A 439 0.99 17.57 -27.42
C ALA A 439 0.98 19.11 -27.38
N THR A 440 1.46 19.71 -26.27
CA THR A 440 1.46 21.17 -26.06
C THR A 440 2.83 21.80 -26.26
N GLY A 441 3.92 21.04 -26.13
CA GLY A 441 5.30 21.52 -26.19
C GLY A 441 5.75 22.30 -24.96
N VAL A 442 4.97 22.30 -23.87
CA VAL A 442 5.28 23.03 -22.62
C VAL A 442 5.02 22.14 -21.39
N PRO A 443 5.60 22.47 -20.22
CA PRO A 443 5.39 21.68 -19.01
C PRO A 443 3.90 21.56 -18.64
N CYS A 444 3.48 20.35 -18.28
CA CYS A 444 2.10 20.05 -17.87
C CYS A 444 2.08 19.41 -16.48
N TYR A 445 1.06 19.76 -15.70
CA TYR A 445 0.82 19.26 -14.34
C TYR A 445 -0.58 18.65 -14.23
N LEU A 446 -0.69 17.43 -13.68
CA LEU A 446 -1.95 16.70 -13.54
C LEU A 446 -2.10 16.12 -12.12
N GLU A 447 -3.01 16.68 -11.34
CA GLU A 447 -3.38 16.21 -10.00
C GLU A 447 -4.77 15.57 -10.01
N TYR A 448 -4.91 14.41 -9.39
CA TYR A 448 -6.22 13.79 -9.17
C TYR A 448 -6.88 14.37 -7.92
N SER A 449 -8.18 14.60 -7.98
CA SER A 449 -8.98 14.71 -6.75
C SER A 449 -8.90 13.40 -5.95
N TRP A 450 -9.15 13.46 -4.64
CA TRP A 450 -9.16 12.23 -3.84
C TRP A 450 -10.26 11.24 -4.26
N ALA A 451 -11.35 11.72 -4.87
CA ALA A 451 -12.35 10.85 -5.50
C ALA A 451 -11.78 10.13 -6.73
N GLN A 452 -11.10 10.85 -7.63
CA GLN A 452 -10.41 10.25 -8.78
C GLN A 452 -9.32 9.26 -8.35
N LEU A 453 -8.58 9.54 -7.26
CA LEU A 453 -7.69 8.55 -6.66
C LEU A 453 -8.46 7.25 -6.35
N GLN A 454 -9.66 7.32 -5.78
CA GLN A 454 -10.43 6.13 -5.45
C GLN A 454 -10.99 5.42 -6.67
N PHE A 455 -11.62 6.10 -7.62
CA PHE A 455 -12.26 5.42 -8.75
C PHE A 455 -11.37 5.19 -9.98
N TYR A 456 -10.23 5.88 -10.06
CA TYR A 456 -9.33 5.86 -11.22
C TYR A 456 -7.85 5.61 -10.87
N THR A 457 -7.63 4.77 -9.86
CA THR A 457 -6.36 4.05 -9.66
C THR A 457 -6.68 2.59 -9.39
N GLY A 458 -5.78 1.68 -9.75
CA GLY A 458 -6.05 0.26 -9.58
C GLY A 458 -6.26 -0.13 -8.11
N LYS A 459 -6.94 -1.24 -7.87
CA LYS A 459 -7.33 -1.74 -6.54
C LYS A 459 -6.75 -3.12 -6.27
N ARG A 460 -6.83 -3.58 -5.02
CA ARG A 460 -6.69 -5.02 -4.77
C ARG A 460 -7.77 -5.75 -5.59
N SER A 461 -7.37 -6.68 -6.44
CA SER A 461 -8.32 -7.54 -7.15
C SER A 461 -9.04 -8.49 -6.20
N PRO A 462 -10.37 -8.52 -6.22
CA PRO A 462 -11.12 -9.44 -5.38
C PRO A 462 -10.95 -10.90 -5.83
N PHE A 463 -10.99 -11.83 -4.88
CA PHE A 463 -10.87 -13.28 -5.12
C PHE A 463 -12.13 -14.01 -4.65
N TRP A 464 -12.68 -14.85 -5.51
CA TRP A 464 -13.72 -15.83 -5.21
C TRP A 464 -12.98 -17.13 -5.05
N PHE A 465 -12.91 -17.65 -3.83
CA PHE A 465 -12.00 -18.74 -3.50
C PHE A 465 -12.78 -19.91 -2.91
N LYS A 466 -12.71 -21.07 -3.56
CA LYS A 466 -13.22 -22.32 -3.04
C LYS A 466 -12.04 -23.16 -2.56
N ALA A 467 -12.18 -23.75 -1.39
CA ALA A 467 -11.13 -24.59 -0.82
C ALA A 467 -11.72 -25.79 -0.09
N LYS A 468 -11.03 -26.93 -0.22
CA LYS A 468 -11.24 -28.14 0.58
C LYS A 468 -9.95 -28.51 1.29
N LEU A 469 -10.07 -29.00 2.52
CA LEU A 469 -8.96 -29.52 3.30
C LEU A 469 -9.33 -30.86 3.91
N ALA A 470 -8.51 -31.87 3.66
CA ALA A 470 -8.62 -33.21 4.23
C ALA A 470 -7.54 -33.44 5.29
N ALA A 471 -7.93 -34.03 6.41
CA ALA A 471 -7.04 -34.41 7.51
C ALA A 471 -7.35 -35.81 8.05
N ASP A 472 -6.34 -36.45 8.64
CA ASP A 472 -6.51 -37.70 9.38
C ASP A 472 -7.16 -37.46 10.76
N GLU A 473 -7.41 -38.53 11.51
CA GLU A 473 -8.00 -38.48 12.86
C GLU A 473 -7.15 -37.66 13.86
N ASN A 474 -5.84 -37.55 13.61
CA ASN A 474 -4.89 -36.82 14.44
C ASN A 474 -4.74 -35.35 14.01
N GLY A 475 -5.38 -34.93 12.93
CA GLY A 475 -5.31 -33.56 12.41
C GLY A 475 -4.11 -33.30 11.51
N LYS A 476 -3.38 -34.33 11.05
CA LYS A 476 -2.37 -34.15 10.00
C LYS A 476 -3.08 -33.87 8.68
N PHE A 477 -2.70 -32.79 8.01
CA PHE A 477 -3.22 -32.43 6.69
C PHE A 477 -2.72 -33.40 5.64
N LEU A 478 -3.64 -33.90 4.82
CA LEU A 478 -3.38 -34.96 3.82
C LEU A 478 -3.46 -34.42 2.39
N ALA A 479 -4.51 -33.64 2.10
CA ALA A 479 -4.80 -33.16 0.76
C ALA A 479 -5.58 -31.84 0.76
N THR A 480 -5.39 -31.03 -0.28
CA THR A 480 -6.20 -29.83 -0.55
C THR A 480 -6.67 -29.77 -2.00
N GLU A 481 -7.86 -29.22 -2.20
CA GLU A 481 -8.39 -28.83 -3.51
C GLU A 481 -8.73 -27.35 -3.46
N THR A 482 -8.25 -26.56 -4.43
CA THR A 482 -8.50 -25.11 -4.49
C THR A 482 -8.98 -24.68 -5.88
N GLU A 483 -9.91 -23.75 -5.91
CA GLU A 483 -10.36 -23.08 -7.13
C GLU A 483 -10.50 -21.59 -6.84
N TRP A 484 -9.95 -20.71 -7.66
CA TRP A 484 -10.11 -19.27 -7.44
C TRP A 484 -10.27 -18.45 -8.71
N TYR A 485 -11.07 -17.40 -8.61
CA TYR A 485 -11.31 -16.43 -9.68
C TYR A 485 -10.88 -15.04 -9.23
N VAL A 486 -10.03 -14.41 -10.03
CA VAL A 486 -9.50 -13.08 -9.82
C VAL A 486 -10.27 -12.09 -10.69
N ASP A 487 -11.04 -11.22 -10.05
CA ASP A 487 -11.64 -10.06 -10.72
C ASP A 487 -10.57 -8.99 -10.89
N HIS A 488 -10.10 -8.80 -12.11
CA HIS A 488 -8.98 -7.91 -12.40
C HIS A 488 -9.39 -6.58 -13.06
N GLY A 489 -10.69 -6.29 -13.14
CA GLY A 489 -11.18 -5.16 -13.93
C GLY A 489 -10.74 -5.26 -15.39
N PRO A 490 -10.66 -4.14 -16.13
CA PRO A 490 -10.50 -4.21 -17.58
C PRO A 490 -9.05 -4.26 -18.06
N TYR A 491 -8.05 -4.04 -17.20
CA TYR A 491 -6.66 -3.91 -17.63
C TYR A 491 -5.80 -5.02 -17.02
N SER A 492 -5.14 -5.81 -17.86
CA SER A 492 -4.54 -7.11 -17.51
C SER A 492 -3.18 -7.04 -16.82
N GLU A 493 -2.57 -5.85 -16.74
CA GLU A 493 -1.22 -5.66 -16.22
C GLU A 493 -1.01 -6.37 -14.87
N PHE A 494 -0.19 -7.42 -14.90
CA PHE A 494 0.17 -8.26 -13.75
C PHE A 494 -0.97 -9.12 -13.16
N GLY A 495 -2.11 -9.28 -13.84
CA GLY A 495 -3.24 -10.09 -13.37
C GLY A 495 -3.02 -11.59 -13.47
N ASP A 496 -2.29 -12.05 -14.49
CA ASP A 496 -1.81 -13.42 -14.60
C ASP A 496 -0.84 -13.75 -13.45
N LEU A 497 0.12 -12.85 -13.18
CA LEU A 497 1.03 -12.95 -12.04
C LEU A 497 0.29 -12.97 -10.69
N LEU A 498 -0.77 -12.19 -10.53
CA LEU A 498 -1.62 -12.25 -9.33
C LEU A 498 -2.28 -13.60 -9.15
N THR A 499 -2.74 -14.19 -10.26
CA THR A 499 -3.46 -15.46 -10.23
C THR A 499 -2.55 -16.57 -9.75
N ILE A 500 -1.26 -16.53 -10.10
CA ILE A 500 -0.22 -17.42 -9.58
C ILE A 500 -0.04 -17.31 -8.06
N ARG A 501 -0.22 -16.12 -7.48
CA ARG A 501 -0.17 -15.93 -6.01
C ARG A 501 -1.25 -16.71 -5.26
N GLY A 502 -2.36 -17.01 -5.92
CA GLY A 502 -3.39 -17.92 -5.42
C GLY A 502 -2.78 -19.26 -5.00
N MET A 503 -2.11 -19.94 -5.94
CA MET A 503 -1.48 -21.23 -5.68
C MET A 503 -0.25 -21.14 -4.77
N GLN A 504 0.56 -20.08 -4.88
CA GLN A 504 1.81 -19.97 -4.11
C GLN A 504 1.54 -19.84 -2.61
N TYR A 505 0.42 -19.20 -2.22
CA TYR A 505 0.16 -18.84 -0.83
C TYR A 505 -1.02 -19.57 -0.19
N ALA A 506 -1.96 -20.14 -0.95
CA ALA A 506 -3.04 -20.93 -0.35
C ALA A 506 -2.45 -22.13 0.40
N PHE A 507 -2.71 -22.21 1.70
CA PHE A 507 -2.12 -23.20 2.61
C PHE A 507 -0.58 -23.18 2.71
N ALA A 508 0.08 -22.11 2.26
CA ALA A 508 1.50 -21.94 2.53
C ALA A 508 1.74 -21.82 4.05
N GLY A 509 2.82 -22.43 4.52
CA GLY A 509 3.14 -22.61 5.94
C GLY A 509 2.91 -23.99 6.48
N TYR A 510 2.17 -24.84 5.75
CA TYR A 510 1.82 -26.19 6.19
C TYR A 510 2.38 -27.27 5.29
N ASP A 511 2.86 -28.35 5.91
CA ASP A 511 3.33 -29.55 5.23
C ASP A 511 2.15 -30.40 4.73
N ILE A 512 1.73 -30.12 3.49
CA ILE A 512 0.67 -30.82 2.77
C ILE A 512 1.27 -31.50 1.53
N ALA A 513 1.22 -32.83 1.50
CA ALA A 513 1.86 -33.63 0.47
C ALA A 513 1.12 -33.61 -0.88
N ASN A 514 -0.21 -33.43 -0.87
CA ASN A 514 -1.05 -33.58 -2.05
C ASN A 514 -1.93 -32.35 -2.26
N MET A 515 -1.82 -31.70 -3.41
CA MET A 515 -2.60 -30.51 -3.73
C MET A 515 -3.05 -30.54 -5.19
N ARG A 516 -4.30 -30.21 -5.43
CA ARG A 516 -4.85 -29.92 -6.76
C ARG A 516 -5.51 -28.55 -6.72
N GLY A 517 -5.36 -27.79 -7.78
CA GLY A 517 -6.13 -26.56 -7.89
C GLY A 517 -6.01 -25.86 -9.23
N GLU A 518 -6.88 -24.88 -9.42
CA GLU A 518 -6.94 -24.08 -10.64
C GLU A 518 -7.35 -22.64 -10.31
N GLY A 519 -6.60 -21.68 -10.87
CA GLY A 519 -6.84 -20.26 -10.73
C GLY A 519 -7.19 -19.62 -12.06
N HIS A 520 -8.08 -18.63 -12.05
CA HIS A 520 -8.56 -17.96 -13.25
C HIS A 520 -8.45 -16.44 -13.12
N THR A 521 -7.98 -15.76 -14.16
CA THR A 521 -8.06 -14.31 -14.26
C THR A 521 -9.19 -13.88 -15.17
N VAL A 522 -10.02 -12.96 -14.69
CA VAL A 522 -11.23 -12.52 -15.36
C VAL A 522 -11.23 -11.00 -15.53
N ALA A 523 -11.43 -10.54 -16.76
CA ALA A 523 -11.66 -9.14 -17.08
C ALA A 523 -13.09 -8.74 -16.68
N THR A 524 -13.24 -7.59 -16.03
CA THR A 524 -14.54 -7.01 -15.63
C THR A 524 -14.57 -5.51 -15.94
N ASN A 525 -15.71 -4.85 -15.73
CA ASN A 525 -15.88 -3.40 -15.90
C ASN A 525 -15.76 -2.61 -14.59
N HIS A 526 -15.40 -3.26 -13.49
CA HIS A 526 -15.04 -2.54 -12.27
C HIS A 526 -13.60 -1.99 -12.37
N CYS A 527 -13.04 -1.51 -11.26
CA CYS A 527 -11.76 -0.81 -11.26
C CYS A 527 -10.66 -1.85 -11.48
N TRP A 528 -9.72 -1.55 -12.37
CA TRP A 528 -8.63 -2.47 -12.69
C TRP A 528 -7.82 -2.91 -11.47
N GLY A 529 -7.22 -4.10 -11.55
CA GLY A 529 -6.32 -4.61 -10.53
C GLY A 529 -4.98 -3.89 -10.56
N ALA A 530 -4.51 -3.43 -9.41
CA ALA A 530 -3.11 -3.05 -9.20
C ALA A 530 -2.59 -3.75 -7.95
N PRO A 531 -1.27 -3.95 -7.83
CA PRO A 531 -0.70 -4.44 -6.60
C PRO A 531 -1.20 -3.67 -5.38
N PHE A 532 -1.70 -4.41 -4.39
CA PHE A 532 -1.87 -3.94 -3.03
C PHE A 532 -0.95 -4.82 -2.19
N ARG A 533 -0.14 -4.19 -1.35
CA ARG A 533 0.69 -4.78 -0.29
C ARG A 533 0.25 -6.21 0.10
N ALA A 534 1.20 -7.15 -0.01
CA ALA A 534 1.05 -8.59 0.16
C ALA A 534 0.37 -9.27 -1.02
N TYR A 535 0.55 -8.75 -2.23
CA TYR A 535 -0.16 -9.09 -3.47
C TYR A 535 -0.57 -10.57 -3.59
N GLY A 536 -1.87 -10.84 -3.49
CA GLY A 536 -2.46 -12.18 -3.56
C GLY A 536 -2.52 -12.96 -2.25
N SER A 537 -1.53 -12.81 -1.36
CA SER A 537 -1.52 -13.59 -0.10
C SER A 537 -2.68 -13.30 0.86
N PRO A 538 -3.19 -12.05 1.05
CA PRO A 538 -4.39 -11.83 1.85
C PRO A 538 -5.59 -12.62 1.37
N GLN A 539 -5.75 -12.72 0.05
CA GLN A 539 -6.84 -13.45 -0.57
C GLN A 539 -6.69 -14.95 -0.34
N SER A 540 -5.51 -15.50 -0.65
CA SER A 540 -5.23 -16.93 -0.49
C SER A 540 -5.33 -17.38 0.96
N PHE A 541 -4.75 -16.61 1.90
CA PHE A 541 -4.81 -16.93 3.32
C PHE A 541 -6.18 -16.74 3.93
N PHE A 542 -7.02 -15.85 3.41
CA PHE A 542 -8.38 -15.72 3.95
C PHE A 542 -9.16 -17.02 3.79
N ALA A 543 -9.04 -17.69 2.64
CA ALA A 543 -9.62 -19.01 2.43
C ALA A 543 -8.94 -20.08 3.32
N SER A 544 -7.61 -20.22 3.24
CA SER A 544 -6.93 -21.32 3.92
C SER A 544 -6.95 -21.20 5.45
N GLU A 545 -6.68 -20.02 6.01
CA GLU A 545 -6.61 -19.82 7.46
C GLU A 545 -7.99 -19.87 8.11
N SER A 546 -9.04 -19.44 7.42
CA SER A 546 -10.40 -19.61 7.92
C SER A 546 -10.81 -21.08 7.89
N LEU A 547 -10.51 -21.80 6.81
CA LEU A 547 -10.88 -23.20 6.66
C LEU A 547 -10.16 -24.12 7.66
N ILE A 548 -8.92 -23.81 8.04
CA ILE A 548 -8.19 -24.52 9.10
C ILE A 548 -8.88 -24.38 10.46
N ASP A 549 -9.40 -23.19 10.79
CA ASP A 549 -10.18 -22.97 12.02
C ASP A 549 -11.50 -23.75 11.99
N GLU A 550 -12.17 -23.79 10.84
CA GLU A 550 -13.39 -24.57 10.65
C GLU A 550 -13.13 -26.09 10.76
N LEU A 551 -11.99 -26.57 10.27
CA LEU A 551 -11.51 -27.93 10.50
C LEU A 551 -11.27 -28.20 11.98
N ALA A 552 -10.55 -27.30 12.67
CA ALA A 552 -10.28 -27.42 14.10
C ALA A 552 -11.59 -27.55 14.90
N LYS A 553 -12.58 -26.70 14.60
CA LYS A 553 -13.92 -26.73 15.20
C LYS A 553 -14.65 -28.05 14.91
N LYS A 554 -14.61 -28.55 13.67
CA LYS A 554 -15.20 -29.85 13.29
C LYS A 554 -14.55 -31.03 14.04
N MET A 555 -13.25 -30.96 14.30
CA MET A 555 -12.49 -32.00 15.00
C MET A 555 -12.56 -31.86 16.53
N GLY A 556 -13.06 -30.74 17.06
CA GLY A 556 -12.97 -30.41 18.48
C GLY A 556 -11.53 -30.21 18.95
N LYS A 557 -10.64 -29.73 18.05
CA LYS A 557 -9.23 -29.43 18.34
C LYS A 557 -9.00 -27.94 18.52
N ASP A 558 -7.97 -27.59 19.28
CA ASP A 558 -7.53 -26.21 19.39
C ASP A 558 -6.88 -25.74 18.07
N PRO A 559 -7.28 -24.58 17.52
CA PRO A 559 -6.78 -24.09 16.23
C PRO A 559 -5.30 -23.70 16.24
N PHE A 560 -4.72 -23.36 17.39
CA PHE A 560 -3.29 -23.07 17.54
C PHE A 560 -2.48 -24.37 17.45
N GLU A 561 -2.89 -25.40 18.18
CA GLU A 561 -2.24 -26.72 18.15
C GLU A 561 -2.32 -27.37 16.77
N LEU A 562 -3.47 -27.23 16.07
CA LEU A 562 -3.64 -27.80 14.73
C LEU A 562 -2.66 -27.17 13.72
N ARG A 563 -2.43 -25.85 13.82
CA ARG A 563 -1.44 -25.17 12.96
C ARG A 563 -0.02 -25.56 13.32
N GLU A 564 0.31 -25.61 14.61
CA GLU A 564 1.64 -26.01 15.04
C GLU A 564 1.97 -27.45 14.61
N LEU A 565 1.00 -28.38 14.71
CA LEU A 565 1.18 -29.75 14.25
C LEU A 565 1.59 -29.82 12.77
N ASN A 566 1.01 -28.96 11.94
CA ASN A 566 1.16 -29.02 10.49
C ASN A 566 2.18 -28.04 9.92
N CYS A 567 2.72 -27.12 10.71
CA CYS A 567 3.62 -26.08 10.20
C CYS A 567 4.92 -26.67 9.61
N TYR A 568 5.57 -25.91 8.72
CA TYR A 568 6.82 -26.32 8.08
C TYR A 568 7.89 -26.75 9.09
N ARG A 569 8.45 -27.93 8.82
CA ARG A 569 9.59 -28.54 9.50
C ARG A 569 10.50 -29.14 8.44
N GLU A 570 11.70 -29.54 8.84
CA GLU A 570 12.65 -30.20 7.94
C GLU A 570 11.97 -31.34 7.15
N GLY A 571 12.11 -31.32 5.83
CA GLY A 571 11.46 -32.23 4.89
C GLY A 571 10.14 -31.72 4.30
N ALA A 572 9.53 -30.67 4.85
CA ALA A 572 8.34 -30.03 4.28
C ALA A 572 8.67 -29.25 3.01
N THR A 573 7.68 -29.10 2.14
CA THR A 573 7.77 -28.28 0.91
C THR A 573 6.59 -27.32 0.80
N THR A 574 6.81 -26.19 0.14
CA THR A 574 5.78 -25.20 -0.20
C THR A 574 4.74 -25.76 -1.17
N PRO A 575 3.63 -25.04 -1.46
CA PRO A 575 2.72 -25.43 -2.54
C PRO A 575 3.43 -25.59 -3.89
N THR A 576 4.48 -24.81 -4.15
CA THR A 576 5.29 -24.86 -5.38
C THR A 576 6.34 -25.97 -5.37
N GLN A 577 6.35 -26.83 -4.33
CA GLN A 577 7.29 -27.94 -4.15
C GLN A 577 8.72 -27.50 -3.80
N GLN A 578 8.92 -26.21 -3.50
CA GLN A 578 10.19 -25.68 -3.01
C GLN A 578 10.40 -26.05 -1.54
N THR A 579 11.64 -26.32 -1.14
CA THR A 579 12.01 -26.43 0.27
C THR A 579 12.13 -25.02 0.88
N PRO A 580 11.42 -24.70 1.99
CA PRO A 580 11.61 -23.44 2.71
C PRO A 580 13.07 -23.21 3.10
N GLU A 581 13.57 -21.99 2.96
CA GLU A 581 14.97 -21.66 3.26
C GLU A 581 15.27 -21.65 4.76
N VAL A 582 14.23 -21.50 5.60
CA VAL A 582 14.28 -21.64 7.06
C VAL A 582 13.00 -22.31 7.58
N PHE A 583 13.11 -23.00 8.71
CA PHE A 583 11.99 -23.68 9.38
C PHE A 583 11.67 -23.00 10.74
N VAL A 584 11.23 -21.74 10.69
CA VAL A 584 11.13 -20.88 11.88
C VAL A 584 9.82 -21.07 12.68
N PHE A 585 8.76 -21.61 12.06
CA PHE A 585 7.44 -21.67 12.69
C PHE A 585 7.40 -22.36 14.06
N PRO A 586 8.05 -23.52 14.29
CA PRO A 586 8.06 -24.13 15.62
C PRO A 586 8.52 -23.16 16.73
N LYS A 587 9.55 -22.35 16.46
CA LYS A 587 10.03 -21.32 17.40
C LYS A 587 9.03 -20.17 17.54
N GLN A 588 8.34 -19.79 16.48
CA GLN A 588 7.30 -18.77 16.54
C GLN A 588 6.08 -19.23 17.36
N PHE A 589 5.64 -20.48 17.20
CA PHE A 589 4.57 -21.07 18.00
C PHE A 589 5.00 -21.14 19.48
N GLU A 590 6.22 -21.58 19.78
CA GLU A 590 6.75 -21.54 21.16
C GLU A 590 6.69 -20.14 21.77
N ALA A 591 7.13 -19.12 21.02
CA ALA A 591 7.12 -17.74 21.48
C ALA A 591 5.70 -17.16 21.66
N LEU A 592 4.73 -17.56 20.82
CA LEU A 592 3.36 -17.04 20.86
C LEU A 592 2.46 -17.75 21.88
N ARG A 593 2.71 -19.04 22.14
CA ARG A 593 1.92 -19.89 23.05
C ARG A 593 1.56 -19.24 24.39
N PRO A 594 2.50 -18.68 25.18
CA PRO A 594 2.14 -18.08 26.47
C PRO A 594 1.19 -16.87 26.33
N LYS A 595 1.26 -16.15 25.20
CA LYS A 595 0.35 -15.03 24.91
C LYS A 595 -1.01 -15.53 24.48
N TYR A 596 -1.06 -16.58 23.66
CA TYR A 596 -2.31 -17.23 23.25
C TYR A 596 -3.09 -17.79 24.45
N GLU A 597 -2.44 -18.56 25.32
CA GLU A 597 -3.09 -19.11 26.51
C GLU A 597 -3.64 -18.04 27.45
N ARG A 598 -2.86 -16.96 27.64
CA ARG A 598 -3.29 -15.80 28.40
C ARG A 598 -4.51 -15.12 27.74
N ALA A 599 -4.47 -14.93 26.42
CA ALA A 599 -5.55 -14.30 25.68
C ALA A 599 -6.85 -15.10 25.84
N LYS A 600 -6.81 -16.43 25.76
CA LYS A 600 -8.00 -17.29 25.96
C LYS A 600 -8.60 -17.11 27.34
N GLN A 601 -7.77 -17.14 28.38
CA GLN A 601 -8.21 -16.91 29.76
C GLN A 601 -8.84 -15.53 29.93
N LEU A 602 -8.23 -14.49 29.35
CA LEU A 602 -8.76 -13.12 29.41
C LEU A 602 -10.05 -12.96 28.60
N ALA A 603 -10.20 -13.65 27.47
CA ALA A 603 -11.41 -13.64 26.67
C ALA A 603 -12.59 -14.25 27.44
N GLU A 604 -12.37 -15.40 28.10
CA GLU A 604 -13.38 -16.03 28.97
C GLU A 604 -13.75 -15.12 30.14
N MET A 605 -12.75 -14.61 30.87
CA MET A 605 -12.96 -13.78 32.07
C MET A 605 -13.66 -12.45 31.79
N ASN A 606 -13.38 -11.82 30.64
CA ASN A 606 -13.87 -10.48 30.31
C ASN A 606 -15.06 -10.49 29.35
N SER A 607 -15.54 -11.67 28.95
CA SER A 607 -16.81 -11.80 28.23
C SER A 607 -17.98 -11.50 29.14
N THR A 608 -18.96 -10.78 28.61
CA THR A 608 -20.22 -10.45 29.30
C THR A 608 -21.41 -11.08 28.55
N GLU A 609 -22.63 -10.79 28.99
CA GLU A 609 -23.83 -11.27 28.30
C GLU A 609 -23.91 -10.72 26.86
N THR A 610 -23.66 -9.42 26.68
CA THR A 610 -23.85 -8.71 25.39
C THR A 610 -22.55 -8.40 24.65
N LYS A 611 -21.41 -8.47 25.32
CA LYS A 611 -20.09 -8.26 24.71
C LYS A 611 -19.25 -9.50 24.89
N LYS A 612 -19.01 -10.22 23.80
CA LYS A 612 -18.23 -11.46 23.81
C LYS A 612 -16.82 -11.18 23.35
N ARG A 613 -15.85 -11.82 24.00
CA ARG A 613 -14.45 -11.73 23.60
C ARG A 613 -13.99 -13.06 23.04
N GLY A 614 -13.11 -12.99 22.06
CA GLY A 614 -12.55 -14.15 21.40
C GLY A 614 -11.12 -13.90 20.95
N VAL A 615 -10.45 -15.00 20.65
CA VAL A 615 -9.05 -15.08 20.30
C VAL A 615 -8.93 -15.83 18.99
N GLY A 616 -8.24 -15.24 18.03
CA GLY A 616 -8.01 -15.85 16.73
C GLY A 616 -6.55 -15.82 16.37
N VAL A 617 -6.12 -16.90 15.73
CA VAL A 617 -4.74 -17.09 15.28
C VAL A 617 -4.72 -17.31 13.77
N SER A 618 -3.66 -16.85 13.13
CA SER A 618 -3.37 -17.17 11.74
C SER A 618 -1.87 -17.18 11.49
N LEU A 619 -1.48 -17.82 10.40
CA LEU A 619 -0.13 -17.85 9.87
C LEU A 619 -0.09 -17.08 8.54
N GLY A 620 1.01 -16.36 8.30
CA GLY A 620 1.25 -15.71 7.01
C GLY A 620 2.69 -15.87 6.52
N ILE A 621 2.82 -15.98 5.20
CA ILE A 621 4.10 -16.09 4.48
C ILE A 621 4.05 -15.23 3.24
N TYR A 622 5.18 -14.64 2.86
CA TYR A 622 5.29 -13.97 1.58
C TYR A 622 6.74 -13.98 1.06
N GLY A 623 6.91 -14.04 -0.26
CA GLY A 623 8.23 -14.03 -0.89
C GLY A 623 8.92 -12.67 -0.75
N CYS A 624 10.25 -12.67 -0.73
CA CYS A 624 11.08 -11.48 -0.90
C CYS A 624 11.72 -11.50 -2.29
N GLY A 625 11.14 -10.79 -3.25
CA GLY A 625 11.57 -10.85 -4.65
C GLY A 625 10.40 -10.70 -5.61
N LEU A 626 10.73 -10.50 -6.88
CA LEU A 626 9.90 -10.96 -8.00
C LEU A 626 10.22 -12.43 -8.29
N ASP A 627 9.32 -13.15 -8.97
CA ASP A 627 9.50 -14.55 -9.30
C ASP A 627 10.73 -14.75 -10.21
N GLY A 628 11.37 -15.90 -10.04
CA GLY A 628 12.52 -16.27 -10.87
C GLY A 628 13.76 -15.43 -10.57
N PRO A 629 14.72 -15.34 -11.51
CA PRO A 629 16.03 -14.73 -11.32
C PRO A 629 15.98 -13.19 -11.28
N ASP A 630 15.28 -12.67 -10.28
CA ASP A 630 15.15 -11.26 -9.97
C ASP A 630 16.51 -10.62 -9.72
N THR A 631 16.71 -9.43 -10.29
CA THR A 631 18.02 -8.78 -10.38
C THR A 631 17.92 -7.32 -9.96
N SER A 632 18.97 -6.80 -9.32
CA SER A 632 19.11 -5.39 -9.00
C SER A 632 20.53 -4.92 -9.30
N GLU A 633 20.63 -3.63 -9.65
CA GLU A 633 21.90 -2.93 -9.81
C GLU A 633 21.95 -1.70 -8.87
N ALA A 634 23.14 -1.33 -8.43
CA ALA A 634 23.45 -0.12 -7.65
C ALA A 634 24.89 0.32 -7.97
N TRP A 635 25.23 1.59 -7.81
CA TRP A 635 26.63 2.04 -7.89
C TRP A 635 27.10 2.71 -6.59
N ALA A 636 28.39 2.59 -6.31
CA ALA A 636 29.09 3.29 -5.23
C ALA A 636 30.22 4.13 -5.82
N GLU A 637 30.30 5.40 -5.42
CA GLU A 637 31.26 6.36 -5.95
C GLU A 637 32.00 7.07 -4.81
N LEU A 638 33.33 7.00 -4.82
CA LEU A 638 34.17 7.83 -3.96
C LEU A 638 34.24 9.25 -4.54
N LEU A 639 33.91 10.23 -3.70
CA LEU A 639 33.85 11.64 -4.08
C LEU A 639 35.17 12.37 -3.80
N PRO A 640 35.41 13.55 -4.41
CA PRO A 640 36.62 14.35 -4.17
C PRO A 640 36.90 14.70 -2.69
N ASN A 641 35.88 14.73 -1.85
CA ASN A 641 35.99 14.97 -0.41
C ASN A 641 36.21 13.68 0.42
N ASN A 642 36.40 12.53 -0.23
CA ASN A 642 36.50 11.19 0.36
C ASN A 642 35.22 10.68 1.05
N GLU A 643 34.08 11.32 0.79
CA GLU A 643 32.77 10.76 1.09
C GLU A 643 32.36 9.76 0.01
N VAL A 644 31.32 8.97 0.27
CA VAL A 644 30.80 8.01 -0.72
C VAL A 644 29.39 8.39 -1.12
N MET A 645 29.09 8.34 -2.42
CA MET A 645 27.73 8.44 -2.93
C MET A 645 27.24 7.08 -3.41
N ILE A 646 26.02 6.73 -3.01
CA ILE A 646 25.35 5.49 -3.41
C ILE A 646 24.20 5.83 -4.36
N GLY A 647 24.24 5.24 -5.55
CA GLY A 647 23.20 5.40 -6.56
C GLY A 647 22.37 4.15 -6.76
N ASN A 648 21.04 4.27 -6.61
CA ASN A 648 20.11 3.17 -6.85
C ASN A 648 18.69 3.69 -7.17
N SER A 649 17.84 2.82 -7.68
CA SER A 649 16.41 3.07 -7.88
C SER A 649 15.57 2.31 -6.86
N TRP A 650 15.89 2.41 -5.57
CA TRP A 650 15.01 1.91 -4.52
C TRP A 650 13.91 2.95 -4.25
N GLN A 651 12.76 2.78 -4.91
CA GLN A 651 11.70 3.79 -4.83
C GLN A 651 11.08 3.86 -3.43
N ASP A 652 10.95 5.05 -2.86
CA ASP A 652 10.44 5.23 -1.50
C ASP A 652 8.94 5.53 -1.53
N HIS A 653 8.10 4.57 -1.14
CA HIS A 653 6.72 4.83 -0.74
C HIS A 653 6.66 5.62 0.58
N GLY A 654 7.78 5.70 1.29
CA GLY A 654 7.86 6.08 2.68
C GLY A 654 8.23 4.92 3.61
N GLN A 655 8.41 3.70 3.09
CA GLN A 655 8.83 2.53 3.89
C GLN A 655 10.22 2.72 4.50
N GLY A 656 11.07 3.55 3.87
CA GLY A 656 12.43 3.82 4.34
C GLY A 656 13.51 3.31 3.39
N ALA A 657 13.35 3.53 2.08
CA ALA A 657 14.41 3.23 1.12
C ALA A 657 15.71 4.01 1.40
N ASP A 658 15.58 5.21 1.96
CA ASP A 658 16.68 6.07 2.38
C ASP A 658 17.52 5.41 3.49
N ILE A 659 16.87 4.99 4.58
CA ILE A 659 17.56 4.33 5.69
C ILE A 659 18.05 2.94 5.31
N GLY A 660 17.30 2.18 4.49
CA GLY A 660 17.76 0.91 3.95
C GLY A 660 19.05 1.07 3.17
N THR A 661 19.08 1.97 2.18
CA THR A 661 20.29 2.27 1.39
C THR A 661 21.47 2.64 2.28
N LEU A 662 21.26 3.58 3.20
CA LEU A 662 22.32 4.03 4.12
C LEU A 662 22.84 2.89 4.99
N THR A 663 21.97 2.05 5.54
CA THR A 663 22.37 0.94 6.42
C THR A 663 23.20 -0.11 5.68
N PHE A 664 22.80 -0.56 4.48
CA PHE A 664 23.59 -1.51 3.70
C PHE A 664 24.96 -0.95 3.33
N ALA A 665 25.00 0.29 2.84
CA ALA A 665 26.25 0.93 2.46
C ALA A 665 27.17 1.15 3.67
N HIS A 666 26.65 1.70 4.76
CA HIS A 666 27.43 1.94 5.98
C HIS A 666 28.01 0.65 6.55
N GLU A 667 27.23 -0.43 6.56
CA GLU A 667 27.69 -1.74 7.04
C GLU A 667 28.85 -2.27 6.20
N THR A 668 28.71 -2.24 4.88
CA THR A 668 29.78 -2.69 3.97
C THR A 668 31.02 -1.79 4.08
N LEU A 669 30.84 -0.47 4.15
CA LEU A 669 31.92 0.53 4.15
C LEU A 669 32.56 0.79 5.52
N LYS A 670 32.23 -0.01 6.55
CA LYS A 670 32.88 0.04 7.87
C LYS A 670 34.40 0.18 7.83
N PRO A 671 35.14 -0.51 6.92
CA PRO A 671 36.60 -0.37 6.87
C PRO A 671 37.12 1.04 6.58
N LEU A 672 36.29 1.93 6.00
CA LEU A 672 36.64 3.32 5.75
C LEU A 672 36.42 4.23 6.97
N GLY A 673 35.72 3.75 8.00
CA GLY A 673 35.42 4.54 9.21
C GLY A 673 34.55 5.77 8.95
N LEU A 674 33.74 5.76 7.89
CA LEU A 674 32.82 6.85 7.55
C LEU A 674 31.71 6.96 8.58
N LYS A 675 31.32 8.20 8.91
CA LYS A 675 30.08 8.46 9.62
C LYS A 675 28.88 8.29 8.67
N PRO A 676 27.67 7.99 9.17
CA PRO A 676 26.47 7.90 8.33
C PRO A 676 26.23 9.16 7.48
N GLU A 677 26.54 10.34 8.01
CA GLU A 677 26.34 11.62 7.30
C GLU A 677 27.36 11.84 6.16
N GLN A 678 28.38 10.99 6.05
CA GLN A 678 29.39 11.00 4.98
C GLN A 678 29.05 10.02 3.84
N ILE A 679 27.85 9.43 3.86
CA ILE A 679 27.32 8.56 2.81
C ILE A 679 26.11 9.27 2.18
N ASN A 680 26.31 9.78 0.97
CA ASN A 680 25.33 10.50 0.18
C ASN A 680 24.45 9.54 -0.64
N LEU A 681 23.18 9.90 -0.90
CA LEU A 681 22.24 9.04 -1.61
C LEU A 681 21.75 9.73 -2.90
N CYS A 682 21.92 9.08 -4.04
CA CYS A 682 21.37 9.48 -5.35
C CYS A 682 20.31 8.45 -5.75
N MET A 683 19.03 8.84 -5.74
CA MET A 683 17.94 7.87 -5.81
C MET A 683 16.86 8.25 -6.83
N ASN A 684 16.33 7.22 -7.50
CA ASN A 684 15.03 7.23 -8.19
C ASN A 684 14.87 8.22 -9.36
N ASP A 685 15.90 8.29 -10.21
CA ASP A 685 15.86 9.00 -11.49
C ASP A 685 16.39 8.07 -12.58
N SER A 686 15.54 7.70 -13.55
CA SER A 686 15.91 6.71 -14.57
C SER A 686 17.04 7.16 -15.51
N SER A 687 17.43 8.43 -15.48
CA SER A 687 18.59 8.96 -16.22
C SER A 687 19.89 8.95 -15.43
N MET A 688 19.83 8.90 -14.10
CA MET A 688 21.01 8.98 -13.21
C MET A 688 21.30 7.69 -12.45
N THR A 689 20.27 6.88 -12.21
CA THR A 689 20.31 5.72 -11.31
C THR A 689 20.08 4.41 -12.07
N PRO A 690 20.77 3.33 -11.67
CA PRO A 690 20.70 2.06 -12.38
C PRO A 690 19.34 1.38 -12.15
N ASN A 691 19.05 0.34 -12.94
CA ASN A 691 17.82 -0.43 -12.77
C ASN A 691 17.90 -1.32 -11.52
N SER A 692 17.45 -0.79 -10.39
CA SER A 692 17.34 -1.56 -9.15
C SER A 692 16.06 -2.40 -9.07
N GLY A 693 15.19 -2.35 -10.09
CA GLY A 693 13.86 -2.95 -10.08
C GLY A 693 12.81 -2.12 -9.32
N PRO A 694 11.55 -2.61 -9.23
CA PRO A 694 10.45 -1.90 -8.58
C PRO A 694 10.40 -2.14 -7.06
N SER A 695 9.83 -1.19 -6.31
CA SER A 695 9.47 -1.35 -4.89
C SER A 695 8.18 -2.15 -4.69
N GLY A 696 8.13 -3.37 -5.22
CA GLY A 696 7.09 -4.38 -5.00
C GLY A 696 7.68 -5.73 -4.58
N GLY A 697 6.87 -6.67 -4.09
CA GLY A 697 7.35 -8.01 -3.72
C GLY A 697 8.31 -8.04 -2.52
N SER A 698 8.28 -7.00 -1.68
CA SER A 698 9.14 -6.85 -0.48
C SER A 698 10.63 -7.05 -0.74
N ARG A 699 11.07 -6.79 -1.99
CA ARG A 699 12.32 -7.31 -2.54
C ARG A 699 13.56 -6.53 -2.17
N HIS A 700 13.47 -5.22 -1.94
CA HIS A 700 14.67 -4.38 -1.98
C HIS A 700 15.69 -4.65 -0.87
N ASN A 701 15.27 -5.01 0.34
CA ASN A 701 16.22 -5.41 1.39
C ASN A 701 17.08 -6.61 0.92
N LEU A 702 16.49 -7.52 0.16
CA LEU A 702 17.20 -8.66 -0.40
C LEU A 702 18.01 -8.23 -1.63
N VAL A 703 17.33 -7.85 -2.72
CA VAL A 703 17.96 -7.78 -4.04
C VAL A 703 18.79 -6.51 -4.18
N THR A 704 18.24 -5.35 -3.82
CA THR A 704 18.96 -4.07 -3.90
C THR A 704 19.94 -3.90 -2.74
N GLY A 705 19.63 -4.40 -1.55
CA GLY A 705 20.57 -4.46 -0.42
C GLY A 705 21.84 -5.24 -0.80
N ASN A 706 21.70 -6.40 -1.47
CA ASN A 706 22.84 -7.11 -2.03
C ASN A 706 23.54 -6.35 -3.16
N ALA A 707 22.83 -5.70 -4.07
CA ALA A 707 23.46 -4.91 -5.13
C ALA A 707 24.30 -3.74 -4.57
N ILE A 708 23.80 -3.06 -3.52
CA ILE A 708 24.54 -2.02 -2.78
C ILE A 708 25.77 -2.62 -2.10
N ARG A 709 25.60 -3.76 -1.40
CA ARG A 709 26.72 -4.48 -0.78
C ARG A 709 27.81 -4.79 -1.80
N VAL A 710 27.45 -5.36 -2.97
CA VAL A 710 28.39 -5.68 -4.04
C VAL A 710 29.08 -4.42 -4.58
N ALA A 711 28.34 -3.33 -4.82
CA ALA A 711 28.93 -2.08 -5.30
C ALA A 711 29.96 -1.50 -4.30
N CYS A 712 29.63 -1.52 -3.00
CA CYS A 712 30.52 -1.08 -1.94
C CYS A 712 31.73 -2.01 -1.76
N GLU A 713 31.57 -3.32 -1.88
CA GLU A 713 32.68 -4.29 -1.85
C GLU A 713 33.67 -4.04 -3.00
N MET A 714 33.16 -3.79 -4.21
CA MET A 714 33.99 -3.45 -5.37
C MET A 714 34.74 -2.14 -5.18
N LEU A 715 34.09 -1.12 -4.60
CA LEU A 715 34.74 0.14 -4.26
C LEU A 715 35.88 -0.07 -3.25
N LEU A 716 35.64 -0.83 -2.18
CA LEU A 716 36.67 -1.15 -1.18
C LEU A 716 37.87 -1.86 -1.81
N GLU A 717 37.63 -2.82 -2.70
CA GLU A 717 38.71 -3.54 -3.38
C GLU A 717 39.51 -2.62 -4.31
N GLY A 718 38.85 -1.73 -5.05
CA GLY A 718 39.53 -0.70 -5.85
C GLY A 718 40.37 0.28 -5.02
N MET A 719 39.87 0.64 -3.84
CA MET A 719 40.58 1.51 -2.90
C MET A 719 41.75 0.79 -2.19
N LYS A 720 41.78 -0.53 -2.12
CA LYS A 720 42.71 -1.27 -1.25
C LYS A 720 44.16 -1.19 -1.72
N LYS A 721 45.05 -0.77 -0.81
CA LYS A 721 46.51 -0.76 -1.00
C LYS A 721 47.13 -2.10 -0.57
N ALA A 722 48.37 -2.34 -0.99
CA ALA A 722 49.11 -3.55 -0.65
C ALA A 722 49.37 -3.72 0.86
N ASP A 723 49.38 -2.62 1.62
CA ASP A 723 49.54 -2.62 3.08
C ASP A 723 48.23 -2.81 3.86
N GLY A 724 47.10 -2.97 3.14
CA GLY A 724 45.77 -3.13 3.72
C GLY A 724 45.04 -1.83 4.06
N SER A 725 45.65 -0.66 3.86
CA SER A 725 44.96 0.62 3.96
C SER A 725 44.17 0.96 2.68
N TYR A 726 43.36 2.02 2.72
CA TYR A 726 42.53 2.45 1.59
C TYR A 726 43.03 3.75 0.98
N ARG A 727 42.96 3.86 -0.35
CA ARG A 727 43.29 5.07 -1.11
C ARG A 727 42.30 6.19 -0.84
N SER A 728 42.79 7.43 -0.85
CA SER A 728 41.94 8.61 -1.02
C SER A 728 41.51 8.76 -2.48
N TYR A 729 40.55 9.66 -2.73
CA TYR A 729 40.14 10.03 -4.09
C TYR A 729 41.32 10.49 -4.95
N ASP A 730 42.15 11.39 -4.42
CA ASP A 730 43.32 11.93 -5.13
C ASP A 730 44.35 10.83 -5.45
N GLU A 731 44.52 9.86 -4.55
CA GLU A 731 45.39 8.71 -4.79
C GLU A 731 44.82 7.80 -5.88
N MET A 732 43.51 7.53 -5.90
CA MET A 732 42.88 6.77 -6.99
C MET A 732 43.00 7.48 -8.34
N GLN A 733 42.77 8.79 -8.40
CA GLN A 733 42.96 9.58 -9.61
C GLN A 733 44.42 9.57 -10.09
N THR A 734 45.37 9.69 -9.17
CA THR A 734 46.81 9.63 -9.48
C THR A 734 47.22 8.26 -10.02
N ASP A 735 46.67 7.20 -9.44
CA ASP A 735 46.95 5.81 -9.82
C ASP A 735 46.16 5.37 -11.06
N GLY A 736 45.25 6.20 -11.59
CA GLY A 736 44.39 5.85 -12.72
C GLY A 736 43.34 4.78 -12.41
N ILE A 737 42.87 4.72 -11.16
CA ILE A 737 41.86 3.77 -10.67
C ILE A 737 40.50 4.45 -10.66
N ASP A 738 39.48 3.77 -11.20
CA ASP A 738 38.11 4.26 -11.23
C ASP A 738 37.55 4.53 -9.83
N THR A 739 36.88 5.65 -9.64
CA THR A 739 36.27 6.01 -8.35
C THR A 739 34.82 5.55 -8.23
N LYS A 740 34.23 4.99 -9.30
CA LYS A 740 32.82 4.58 -9.37
C LYS A 740 32.69 3.14 -9.84
N TYR A 741 31.97 2.33 -9.06
CA TYR A 741 31.77 0.91 -9.32
C TYR A 741 30.28 0.56 -9.37
N LEU A 742 29.88 -0.21 -10.38
CA LEU A 742 28.53 -0.76 -10.52
C LEU A 742 28.49 -2.18 -9.93
N GLY A 743 27.66 -2.37 -8.90
CA GLY A 743 27.34 -3.67 -8.32
C GLY A 743 26.03 -4.22 -8.87
N LYS A 744 26.00 -5.53 -9.07
CA LYS A 744 24.84 -6.28 -9.55
C LYS A 744 24.67 -7.56 -8.74
N TRP A 745 23.43 -7.91 -8.44
CA TRP A 745 23.10 -9.17 -7.78
C TRP A 745 21.79 -9.76 -8.31
N THR A 746 21.73 -11.08 -8.40
CA THR A 746 20.61 -11.85 -8.97
C THR A 746 20.24 -12.99 -8.04
N THR A 747 18.94 -13.24 -7.83
CA THR A 747 18.45 -14.36 -7.02
C THR A 747 18.66 -15.70 -7.74
N PRO A 748 18.98 -16.79 -7.01
CA PRO A 748 19.11 -18.13 -7.59
C PRO A 748 17.75 -18.84 -7.64
N CYS A 749 16.81 -18.30 -8.43
CA CYS A 749 15.40 -18.74 -8.45
C CYS A 749 14.93 -19.17 -9.83
N THR A 750 13.81 -19.90 -9.87
CA THR A 750 13.14 -20.34 -11.12
C THR A 750 11.66 -19.98 -11.10
N ASP A 751 11.11 -19.67 -12.26
CA ASP A 751 9.68 -19.40 -12.41
C ASP A 751 8.84 -20.65 -12.13
N CYS A 752 7.59 -20.45 -11.70
CA CYS A 752 6.65 -21.55 -11.56
C CYS A 752 6.12 -22.03 -12.91
N ASP A 753 5.99 -23.35 -13.06
CA ASP A 753 5.31 -23.97 -14.19
C ASP A 753 3.80 -23.66 -14.19
N VAL A 754 3.24 -23.35 -15.34
CA VAL A 754 1.84 -22.90 -15.45
C VAL A 754 0.81 -24.02 -15.27
N GLU A 755 1.17 -25.27 -15.56
CA GLU A 755 0.24 -26.41 -15.45
C GLU A 755 0.28 -27.08 -14.07
N THR A 756 1.48 -27.14 -13.48
CA THR A 756 1.74 -27.88 -12.24
C THR A 756 2.00 -26.97 -11.05
N GLY A 757 2.40 -25.73 -11.28
CA GLY A 757 2.79 -24.78 -10.23
C GLY A 757 4.16 -25.04 -9.60
N ALA A 758 4.90 -26.05 -10.08
CA ALA A 758 6.20 -26.41 -9.54
C ALA A 758 7.26 -25.34 -9.86
N GLY A 759 8.11 -24.99 -8.89
CA GLY A 759 9.23 -24.07 -9.08
C GLY A 759 9.77 -23.52 -7.76
N ASP A 760 10.90 -22.80 -7.87
CA ASP A 760 11.58 -22.13 -6.76
C ASP A 760 11.49 -20.60 -6.93
N PRO A 761 10.29 -19.99 -6.82
CA PRO A 761 10.06 -18.61 -7.23
C PRO A 761 10.80 -17.58 -6.39
N PHE A 762 11.12 -17.89 -5.12
CA PHE A 762 11.79 -16.97 -4.19
C PHE A 762 12.84 -17.70 -3.35
N CYS A 763 14.04 -17.15 -3.21
CA CYS A 763 15.10 -17.75 -2.39
C CYS A 763 15.04 -17.31 -0.92
N VAL A 764 14.17 -16.32 -0.61
CA VAL A 764 13.92 -15.81 0.74
C VAL A 764 12.44 -15.52 0.89
N TYR A 765 11.88 -15.91 2.03
CA TYR A 765 10.52 -15.63 2.45
C TYR A 765 10.51 -14.89 3.79
N MET A 766 9.39 -14.23 4.06
CA MET A 766 9.04 -13.66 5.37
C MET A 766 8.03 -14.58 6.01
N TYR A 767 8.17 -14.84 7.32
CA TYR A 767 7.30 -15.75 8.05
C TYR A 767 6.72 -15.06 9.28
N GLY A 768 5.44 -15.26 9.56
CA GLY A 768 4.86 -14.74 10.79
C GLY A 768 3.59 -15.40 11.27
N LEU A 769 3.35 -15.24 12.57
CA LEU A 769 2.12 -15.61 13.24
C LEU A 769 1.38 -14.37 13.71
N PHE A 770 0.06 -14.41 13.64
CA PHE A 770 -0.83 -13.36 14.11
C PHE A 770 -1.71 -13.91 15.21
N LEU A 771 -1.86 -13.13 16.27
CA LEU A 771 -2.81 -13.35 17.35
C LEU A 771 -3.66 -12.08 17.47
N SER A 772 -4.98 -12.22 17.36
CA SER A 772 -5.92 -11.12 17.55
C SER A 772 -6.86 -11.42 18.69
N GLU A 773 -7.03 -10.44 19.58
CA GLU A 773 -8.07 -10.44 20.61
C GLU A 773 -9.15 -9.44 20.20
N VAL A 774 -10.41 -9.87 20.18
CA VAL A 774 -11.54 -9.02 19.78
C VAL A 774 -12.62 -8.96 20.86
N GLU A 775 -13.42 -7.91 20.85
CA GLU A 775 -14.70 -7.79 21.56
C GLU A 775 -15.80 -7.57 20.52
N VAL A 776 -16.78 -8.45 20.48
CA VAL A 776 -17.97 -8.37 19.62
C VAL A 776 -19.17 -8.00 20.48
N ASP A 777 -19.79 -6.86 20.19
CA ASP A 777 -21.10 -6.54 20.74
C ASP A 777 -22.16 -7.30 19.96
N ILE A 778 -22.68 -8.40 20.54
CA ILE A 778 -23.63 -9.30 19.86
C ILE A 778 -25.02 -8.69 19.66
N THR A 779 -25.27 -7.49 20.21
CA THR A 779 -26.52 -6.75 19.98
C THR A 779 -26.45 -5.83 18.76
N THR A 780 -25.23 -5.47 18.33
CA THR A 780 -25.01 -4.57 17.19
C THR A 780 -24.15 -5.18 16.08
N GLY A 781 -23.48 -6.30 16.35
CA GLY A 781 -22.49 -6.94 15.47
C GLY A 781 -21.17 -6.18 15.37
N LYS A 782 -21.01 -5.07 16.11
CA LYS A 782 -19.77 -4.28 16.07
C LYS A 782 -18.63 -5.04 16.71
N THR A 783 -17.56 -5.23 15.96
CA THR A 783 -16.30 -5.82 16.43
C THR A 783 -15.30 -4.71 16.74
N LYS A 784 -14.64 -4.80 17.88
CA LYS A 784 -13.47 -4.00 18.24
C LYS A 784 -12.27 -4.93 18.41
N VAL A 785 -11.18 -4.64 17.70
CA VAL A 785 -9.88 -5.29 17.97
C VAL A 785 -9.30 -4.69 19.25
N ILE A 786 -9.08 -5.54 20.25
CA ILE A 786 -8.60 -5.14 21.58
C ILE A 786 -7.09 -5.18 21.62
N LYS A 787 -6.47 -6.20 21.03
CA LYS A 787 -5.03 -6.39 20.99
C LYS A 787 -4.63 -7.17 19.74
N MET A 788 -3.45 -6.88 19.21
CA MET A 788 -2.80 -7.77 18.26
C MET A 788 -1.36 -8.07 18.69
N THR A 789 -0.95 -9.33 18.56
CA THR A 789 0.44 -9.75 18.70
C THR A 789 0.90 -10.36 17.39
N HIS A 790 2.04 -9.91 16.87
CA HIS A 790 2.66 -10.43 15.67
C HIS A 790 4.03 -11.01 15.99
N VAL A 791 4.22 -12.31 15.73
CA VAL A 791 5.55 -12.91 15.74
C VAL A 791 6.10 -12.84 14.33
N ALA A 792 7.23 -12.17 14.16
CA ALA A 792 7.81 -11.90 12.85
C ALA A 792 9.21 -12.49 12.73
N ASP A 793 9.47 -13.12 11.59
CA ASP A 793 10.80 -13.43 11.09
C ASP A 793 11.03 -12.68 9.77
N VAL A 794 11.94 -11.70 9.85
CA VAL A 794 12.33 -10.83 8.74
C VAL A 794 13.82 -11.00 8.41
N GLY A 795 14.42 -12.12 8.84
CA GLY A 795 15.86 -12.27 8.91
C GLY A 795 16.49 -11.22 9.81
N THR A 796 17.64 -10.70 9.44
CA THR A 796 18.30 -9.64 10.20
C THR A 796 17.55 -8.31 10.06
N ILE A 797 17.18 -7.68 11.17
CA ILE A 797 16.56 -6.36 11.20
C ILE A 797 17.56 -5.32 10.68
N THR A 798 17.27 -4.70 9.53
CA THR A 798 18.10 -3.64 8.95
C THR A 798 18.03 -2.37 9.79
N ASN A 799 16.83 -1.86 10.07
CA ASN A 799 16.59 -0.73 10.96
C ASN A 799 15.30 -0.95 11.75
N GLN A 800 15.40 -0.88 13.07
CA GLN A 800 14.29 -1.23 13.98
C GLN A 800 13.10 -0.27 13.83
N LEU A 801 13.32 1.03 13.64
CA LEU A 801 12.22 1.99 13.46
C LEU A 801 11.46 1.73 12.14
N ALA A 802 12.17 1.39 11.07
CA ALA A 802 11.56 1.05 9.79
C ALA A 802 10.74 -0.24 9.88
N VAL A 803 11.30 -1.31 10.46
CA VAL A 803 10.63 -2.62 10.60
C VAL A 803 9.41 -2.52 11.54
N ASP A 804 9.55 -1.90 12.71
CA ASP A 804 8.44 -1.67 13.65
C ASP A 804 7.29 -0.91 12.95
N GLY A 805 7.62 0.20 12.29
CA GLY A 805 6.64 1.01 11.57
C GLY A 805 5.94 0.25 10.45
N GLN A 806 6.68 -0.56 9.67
CA GLN A 806 6.10 -1.38 8.62
C GLN A 806 5.09 -2.38 9.19
N ILE A 807 5.42 -3.03 10.31
CA ILE A 807 4.54 -4.00 10.97
C ILE A 807 3.28 -3.32 11.50
N TYR A 808 3.40 -2.26 12.28
CA TYR A 808 2.23 -1.53 12.81
C TYR A 808 1.31 -1.01 11.70
N GLY A 809 1.88 -0.50 10.61
CA GLY A 809 1.11 -0.07 9.44
C GLY A 809 0.34 -1.21 8.78
N GLY A 810 0.96 -2.37 8.61
CA GLY A 810 0.33 -3.53 7.98
C GLY A 810 -0.78 -4.12 8.84
N LEU A 811 -0.56 -4.22 10.15
CA LEU A 811 -1.60 -4.67 11.10
C LEU A 811 -2.81 -3.72 11.08
N ALA A 812 -2.59 -2.40 11.04
CA ALA A 812 -3.68 -1.44 10.94
C ALA A 812 -4.46 -1.54 9.62
N GLN A 813 -3.78 -1.81 8.49
CA GLN A 813 -4.43 -2.13 7.22
C GLN A 813 -5.22 -3.44 7.30
N GLY A 814 -4.73 -4.43 8.05
CA GLY A 814 -5.41 -5.69 8.30
C GLY A 814 -6.72 -5.55 9.09
N ILE A 815 -6.74 -4.65 10.08
CA ILE A 815 -7.97 -4.30 10.80
C ILE A 815 -9.01 -3.70 9.85
N GLY A 816 -8.60 -2.74 9.01
CA GLY A 816 -9.48 -2.16 8.00
C GLY A 816 -10.01 -3.19 7.01
N LEU A 817 -9.12 -4.03 6.46
CA LEU A 817 -9.48 -5.13 5.55
C LEU A 817 -10.49 -6.10 6.16
N ALA A 818 -10.32 -6.45 7.44
CA ALA A 818 -11.23 -7.35 8.13
C ALA A 818 -12.61 -6.73 8.38
N LEU A 819 -12.68 -5.44 8.72
CA LEU A 819 -13.87 -4.88 9.37
C LEU A 819 -14.61 -3.80 8.57
N THR A 820 -13.94 -3.03 7.72
CA THR A 820 -14.53 -1.79 7.19
C THR A 820 -14.25 -1.48 5.72
N GLU A 821 -13.12 -1.90 5.17
CA GLU A 821 -12.62 -1.39 3.88
C GLU A 821 -13.18 -2.12 2.68
N ASP A 822 -13.69 -1.35 1.71
CA ASP A 822 -14.04 -1.86 0.38
C ASP A 822 -14.14 -0.75 -0.67
N PHE A 823 -14.09 -1.12 -1.95
CA PHE A 823 -14.38 -0.28 -3.11
C PHE A 823 -15.33 -1.00 -4.08
N GLU A 824 -16.51 -1.36 -3.58
CA GLU A 824 -17.60 -1.95 -4.37
C GLU A 824 -18.60 -0.92 -4.93
N HIS A 825 -19.01 0.07 -4.13
CA HIS A 825 -19.95 1.10 -4.55
C HIS A 825 -19.21 2.38 -4.90
N ILE A 826 -19.12 2.71 -6.19
CA ILE A 826 -18.22 3.76 -6.70
C ILE A 826 -18.47 5.09 -6.00
N GLN A 827 -19.71 5.56 -5.91
CA GLN A 827 -19.99 6.88 -5.33
C GLN A 827 -19.79 6.89 -3.81
N LYS A 828 -20.28 5.86 -3.11
CA LYS A 828 -20.14 5.73 -1.65
C LYS A 828 -18.68 5.63 -1.24
N HIS A 829 -17.88 4.84 -1.95
CA HIS A 829 -16.48 4.53 -1.60
C HIS A 829 -15.46 5.48 -2.26
N SER A 830 -15.91 6.50 -2.99
CA SER A 830 -15.05 7.59 -3.52
C SER A 830 -14.65 8.65 -2.48
N ASN A 831 -14.86 8.37 -1.18
CA ASN A 831 -14.37 9.20 -0.09
C ASN A 831 -13.88 8.35 1.10
N MET A 832 -13.00 8.92 1.91
CA MET A 832 -12.27 8.23 2.98
C MET A 832 -13.18 7.54 4.01
N ILE A 833 -14.28 8.18 4.39
CA ILE A 833 -15.22 7.63 5.39
C ILE A 833 -16.04 6.51 4.77
N GLY A 834 -16.57 6.74 3.56
CA GLY A 834 -17.41 5.77 2.88
C GLY A 834 -16.66 4.49 2.52
N ALA A 835 -15.38 4.59 2.15
CA ALA A 835 -14.49 3.45 1.92
C ALA A 835 -13.96 2.77 3.20
N GLY A 836 -14.38 3.22 4.38
CA GLY A 836 -14.05 2.55 5.65
C GLY A 836 -12.62 2.74 6.16
N PHE A 837 -11.98 3.89 5.90
CA PHE A 837 -10.63 4.17 6.40
C PHE A 837 -10.55 4.08 7.94
N PRO A 838 -9.57 3.34 8.51
CA PRO A 838 -9.42 3.21 9.95
C PRO A 838 -8.73 4.43 10.57
N PHE A 839 -9.44 5.14 11.42
CA PHE A 839 -8.92 6.23 12.24
C PHE A 839 -8.29 5.72 13.53
N CYS A 840 -7.67 6.62 14.31
CA CYS A 840 -6.87 6.26 15.48
C CYS A 840 -7.61 5.35 16.49
N ASN A 841 -8.89 5.63 16.77
CA ASN A 841 -9.69 4.80 17.68
C ASN A 841 -10.20 3.48 17.10
N ASP A 842 -10.14 3.31 15.78
CA ASP A 842 -10.47 2.04 15.12
C ASP A 842 -9.30 1.04 15.23
N ILE A 843 -8.08 1.54 15.45
CA ILE A 843 -6.86 0.74 15.63
C ILE A 843 -6.55 0.60 17.12
N THR A 844 -6.24 -0.60 17.59
CA THR A 844 -5.84 -0.80 18.99
C THR A 844 -4.53 -0.07 19.33
N ASP A 845 -4.40 0.37 20.58
CA ASP A 845 -3.16 0.91 21.14
C ASP A 845 -2.25 -0.19 21.74
N ASP A 846 -2.68 -1.46 21.69
CA ASP A 846 -1.93 -2.64 22.16
C ASP A 846 -1.53 -3.48 20.93
N LEU A 847 -0.49 -3.01 20.24
CA LEU A 847 0.18 -3.73 19.16
C LEU A 847 1.53 -4.23 19.67
N GLU A 848 1.69 -5.54 19.76
CA GLU A 848 2.91 -6.18 20.27
C GLU A 848 3.64 -6.93 19.15
N ILE A 849 4.96 -6.69 19.02
CA ILE A 849 5.82 -7.40 18.07
C ILE A 849 6.78 -8.30 18.83
N ILE A 850 6.90 -9.55 18.41
CA ILE A 850 7.91 -10.49 18.90
C ILE A 850 8.77 -10.89 17.70
N TYR A 851 10.06 -10.55 17.72
CA TYR A 851 10.98 -10.95 16.66
C TYR A 851 11.59 -12.32 16.98
N VAL A 852 11.33 -13.30 16.12
CA VAL A 852 11.97 -14.62 16.13
C VAL A 852 12.64 -14.78 14.77
N CYS A 853 13.83 -14.18 14.65
CA CYS A 853 14.49 -13.99 13.37
C CYS A 853 15.59 -15.01 13.11
N GLU A 854 15.62 -15.57 11.90
CA GLU A 854 16.68 -16.46 11.41
C GLU A 854 17.46 -15.78 10.26
N PRO A 855 18.79 -15.60 10.32
CA PRO A 855 19.52 -14.98 9.21
C PRO A 855 19.33 -15.73 7.88
N ARG A 856 19.08 -15.00 6.80
CA ARG A 856 18.88 -15.56 5.45
C ARG A 856 20.20 -15.75 4.72
N GLU A 857 20.45 -16.94 4.19
CA GLU A 857 21.68 -17.24 3.44
C GLU A 857 21.93 -16.27 2.27
N HIS A 858 20.88 -15.98 1.50
CA HIS A 858 20.97 -15.11 0.33
C HIS A 858 20.75 -13.63 0.65
N GLY A 859 20.40 -13.29 1.88
CA GLY A 859 20.21 -11.91 2.34
C GLY A 859 21.54 -11.22 2.64
N ALA A 860 21.75 -10.00 2.16
CA ALA A 860 22.90 -9.20 2.61
C ALA A 860 22.84 -9.06 4.14
N PHE A 861 23.89 -9.53 4.82
CA PHE A 861 23.97 -9.59 6.29
C PHE A 861 22.83 -10.38 6.96
N GLY A 862 22.23 -11.33 6.24
CA GLY A 862 21.11 -12.15 6.71
C GLY A 862 19.74 -11.49 6.62
N ALA A 863 19.63 -10.30 6.02
CA ALA A 863 18.38 -9.56 5.94
C ALA A 863 17.36 -10.19 4.97
N GLY A 864 16.10 -10.26 5.40
CA GLY A 864 14.95 -10.48 4.54
C GLY A 864 14.16 -9.19 4.28
N GLY A 865 12.99 -9.33 3.68
CA GLY A 865 12.00 -8.27 3.60
C GLY A 865 11.16 -8.14 4.88
N VAL A 866 10.40 -7.04 4.97
CA VAL A 866 9.29 -6.88 5.93
C VAL A 866 8.06 -6.24 5.27
N GLY A 867 8.22 -5.79 4.03
CA GLY A 867 7.31 -4.87 3.34
C GLY A 867 5.88 -5.33 3.45
N GLU A 868 5.61 -6.61 3.17
CA GLU A 868 4.26 -7.13 2.98
C GLU A 868 3.82 -8.14 4.03
N LEU A 869 4.76 -8.74 4.76
CA LEU A 869 4.49 -9.69 5.85
C LEU A 869 3.31 -9.29 6.75
N PRO A 870 3.24 -8.08 7.33
CA PRO A 870 2.23 -7.76 8.34
C PRO A 870 0.80 -7.63 7.80
N LEU A 871 0.59 -7.72 6.48
CA LEU A 871 -0.74 -7.73 5.86
C LEU A 871 -1.12 -9.10 5.29
N THR A 872 -0.25 -10.12 5.37
CA THR A 872 -0.49 -11.46 4.81
C THR A 872 -1.75 -12.13 5.35
N ALA A 873 -1.90 -12.23 6.68
CA ALA A 873 -3.05 -12.87 7.31
C ALA A 873 -3.60 -12.22 8.61
N PRO A 874 -3.37 -10.93 8.95
CA PRO A 874 -3.92 -10.34 10.17
C PRO A 874 -5.46 -10.35 10.19
N HIS A 875 -6.10 -10.13 9.03
CA HIS A 875 -7.55 -10.17 8.88
C HIS A 875 -8.10 -11.56 9.18
N CYS A 876 -7.39 -12.63 8.79
CA CYS A 876 -7.78 -14.00 9.12
C CYS A 876 -7.83 -14.21 10.64
N ALA A 877 -6.80 -13.77 11.38
CA ALA A 877 -6.80 -13.86 12.84
C ALA A 877 -7.97 -13.08 13.46
N ILE A 878 -8.32 -11.91 12.92
CA ILE A 878 -9.47 -11.12 13.39
C ILE A 878 -10.79 -11.88 13.16
N ILE A 879 -11.00 -12.45 11.98
CA ILE A 879 -12.23 -13.19 11.67
C ILE A 879 -12.34 -14.49 12.47
N ASN A 880 -11.22 -15.20 12.65
CA ASN A 880 -11.14 -16.36 13.53
C ASN A 880 -11.52 -15.97 14.97
N ALA A 881 -11.07 -14.80 15.44
CA ALA A 881 -11.41 -14.29 16.76
C ALA A 881 -12.90 -13.92 16.90
N ILE A 882 -13.57 -13.46 15.82
CA ILE A 882 -15.02 -13.21 15.81
C ILE A 882 -15.79 -14.53 15.95
N ASP A 883 -15.41 -15.57 15.20
CA ASP A 883 -16.03 -16.90 15.32
C ASP A 883 -15.77 -17.50 16.71
N ASP A 884 -14.58 -17.37 17.27
CA ASP A 884 -14.28 -17.81 18.64
C ASP A 884 -15.13 -17.04 19.68
N ALA A 885 -15.29 -15.72 19.52
CA ALA A 885 -16.04 -14.90 20.46
C ALA A 885 -17.52 -15.26 20.51
N CYS A 886 -18.16 -15.43 19.35
CA CYS A 886 -19.63 -15.46 19.26
C CYS A 886 -20.20 -16.52 18.31
N GLY A 887 -19.35 -17.34 17.70
CA GLY A 887 -19.72 -18.39 16.77
C GLY A 887 -20.05 -17.91 15.37
N ALA A 888 -19.90 -16.62 15.06
CA ALA A 888 -20.25 -16.03 13.77
C ALA A 888 -19.09 -16.13 12.77
N ARG A 889 -19.16 -17.06 11.83
CA ARG A 889 -18.17 -17.21 10.76
C ARG A 889 -18.47 -16.28 9.58
N ILE A 890 -17.58 -15.35 9.28
CA ILE A 890 -17.71 -14.46 8.11
C ILE A 890 -16.84 -14.98 6.98
N ARG A 891 -17.44 -15.36 5.85
CA ARG A 891 -16.72 -15.82 4.66
C ARG A 891 -16.70 -14.80 3.51
N HIS A 892 -17.32 -13.63 3.68
CA HIS A 892 -17.25 -12.52 2.73
C HIS A 892 -16.82 -11.23 3.44
N LEU A 893 -15.58 -10.79 3.21
CA LEU A 893 -15.05 -9.55 3.79
C LEU A 893 -15.59 -8.30 3.09
N PRO A 894 -15.65 -7.16 3.79
CA PRO A 894 -15.37 -6.99 5.22
C PRO A 894 -16.54 -7.47 6.12
N ALA A 895 -16.24 -7.76 7.38
CA ALA A 895 -17.16 -8.15 8.44
C ALA A 895 -17.92 -6.94 9.00
N TYR A 896 -18.74 -6.32 8.15
CA TYR A 896 -19.63 -5.24 8.59
C TYR A 896 -20.53 -5.68 9.75
N PRO A 897 -20.91 -4.77 10.66
CA PRO A 897 -21.70 -5.13 11.84
C PRO A 897 -22.99 -5.89 11.50
N GLU A 898 -23.69 -5.48 10.45
CA GLU A 898 -24.91 -6.14 10.00
C GLU A 898 -24.67 -7.55 9.43
N LYS A 899 -23.49 -7.83 8.85
CA LYS A 899 -23.12 -9.20 8.42
C LYS A 899 -22.82 -10.09 9.61
N VAL A 900 -22.19 -9.55 10.67
CA VAL A 900 -21.96 -10.27 11.93
C VAL A 900 -23.29 -10.61 12.60
N LEU A 901 -24.23 -9.66 12.67
CA LEU A 901 -25.59 -9.93 13.18
C LEU A 901 -26.34 -10.96 12.35
N ALA A 902 -26.26 -10.87 11.02
CA ALA A 902 -26.85 -11.83 10.11
C ALA A 902 -26.32 -13.26 10.36
N ALA A 903 -25.00 -13.41 10.49
CA ALA A 903 -24.38 -14.68 10.87
C ALA A 903 -24.86 -15.18 12.24
N LEU A 904 -24.95 -14.30 13.24
CA LEU A 904 -25.42 -14.68 14.57
C LEU A 904 -26.88 -15.16 14.59
N ASN A 905 -27.72 -14.59 13.73
CA ASN A 905 -29.14 -14.92 13.66
C ASN A 905 -29.44 -16.11 12.74
N SER A 906 -28.50 -16.50 11.87
CA SER A 906 -28.67 -17.66 10.99
C SER A 906 -28.46 -18.99 11.71
N LYS A 907 -29.15 -20.05 11.24
CA LYS A 907 -28.98 -21.41 11.80
C LYS A 907 -27.58 -21.96 11.57
N LYS A 908 -26.97 -21.62 10.42
CA LYS A 908 -25.61 -22.04 10.05
C LYS A 908 -24.51 -21.30 10.81
N LYS A 909 -24.84 -20.23 11.55
CA LYS A 909 -23.89 -19.39 12.28
C LYS A 909 -22.77 -18.83 11.39
N ALA A 910 -23.11 -18.55 10.13
CA ALA A 910 -22.18 -18.07 9.13
C ALA A 910 -22.86 -17.04 8.22
N PHE A 911 -22.04 -16.17 7.64
CA PHE A 911 -22.38 -15.30 6.52
C PHE A 911 -21.51 -15.69 5.32
N ASP A 912 -22.11 -16.39 4.36
CA ASP A 912 -21.44 -16.97 3.20
C ASP A 912 -21.39 -15.99 2.01
N VAL A 913 -20.58 -16.32 1.01
CA VAL A 913 -20.50 -15.55 -0.25
C VAL A 913 -21.86 -15.47 -0.95
N ALA A 914 -22.64 -16.55 -0.94
CA ALA A 914 -23.99 -16.57 -1.50
C ALA A 914 -24.96 -15.59 -0.80
N ASP A 915 -24.84 -15.42 0.53
CA ASP A 915 -25.66 -14.45 1.27
C ASP A 915 -25.29 -13.02 0.85
N ALA A 916 -23.99 -12.77 0.67
CA ALA A 916 -23.48 -11.48 0.23
C ALA A 916 -24.00 -11.07 -1.14
N ILE A 917 -24.01 -12.00 -2.10
CA ILE A 917 -24.56 -11.81 -3.44
C ILE A 917 -26.07 -11.53 -3.36
N ALA A 918 -26.83 -12.37 -2.64
CA ALA A 918 -28.27 -12.21 -2.50
C ALA A 918 -28.67 -10.87 -1.87
N LEU A 919 -27.81 -10.32 -1.01
CA LEU A 919 -28.00 -9.05 -0.33
C LEU A 919 -27.29 -7.86 -1.03
N GLY A 920 -26.69 -8.06 -2.21
CA GLY A 920 -26.08 -6.97 -2.98
C GLY A 920 -24.81 -6.36 -2.40
N TYR A 921 -24.08 -7.10 -1.55
CA TYR A 921 -22.72 -6.74 -1.11
C TYR A 921 -21.65 -7.05 -2.17
N THR A 922 -22.00 -7.88 -3.15
CA THR A 922 -21.31 -8.02 -4.42
C THR A 922 -22.29 -7.53 -5.46
N SER A 923 -22.00 -6.41 -6.12
CA SER A 923 -22.96 -5.77 -7.02
C SER A 923 -22.81 -6.31 -8.44
N ASP A 924 -23.95 -6.42 -9.13
CA ASP A 924 -24.01 -6.52 -10.59
C ASP A 924 -24.22 -5.13 -11.25
N ALA A 925 -24.37 -4.07 -10.45
CA ALA A 925 -24.64 -2.71 -10.91
C ALA A 925 -23.61 -1.70 -10.38
N VAL A 926 -23.38 -0.60 -11.12
CA VAL A 926 -22.36 0.41 -10.78
C VAL A 926 -22.53 1.05 -9.39
N ASP A 927 -23.78 1.22 -8.93
CA ASP A 927 -24.10 1.81 -7.62
C ASP A 927 -25.43 1.24 -7.05
N SER A 928 -25.46 -0.06 -6.71
CA SER A 928 -26.54 -0.59 -5.88
C SER A 928 -26.48 0.06 -4.48
N VAL A 929 -27.63 0.47 -3.94
CA VAL A 929 -27.69 0.90 -2.53
C VAL A 929 -27.56 -0.36 -1.67
N PRO A 930 -26.57 -0.46 -0.77
CA PRO A 930 -26.49 -1.60 0.13
C PRO A 930 -27.78 -1.66 0.97
N PRO A 931 -28.32 -2.86 1.20
CA PRO A 931 -29.57 -3.02 1.95
C PRO A 931 -29.43 -2.42 3.35
N LYS A 932 -30.54 -1.91 3.91
CA LYS A 932 -30.50 -1.43 5.29
C LYS A 932 -30.29 -2.62 6.22
N PRO A 933 -29.64 -2.44 7.39
CA PRO A 933 -29.40 -3.52 8.34
C PRO A 933 -30.66 -4.32 8.72
N GLU A 934 -31.81 -3.65 8.84
CA GLU A 934 -33.11 -4.27 9.15
C GLU A 934 -33.59 -5.19 8.03
N ASP A 935 -33.37 -4.80 6.76
CA ASP A 935 -33.76 -5.55 5.58
C ASP A 935 -32.92 -6.82 5.42
N VAL A 936 -31.62 -6.75 5.77
CA VAL A 936 -30.69 -7.89 5.75
C VAL A 936 -31.14 -9.01 6.70
N ILE A 937 -31.49 -8.64 7.93
CA ILE A 937 -31.89 -9.61 8.96
C ILE A 937 -33.22 -10.27 8.58
N ASN A 938 -34.19 -9.49 8.07
CA ASN A 938 -35.49 -10.01 7.67
C ASN A 938 -35.39 -10.92 6.44
N ALA A 939 -34.62 -10.52 5.42
CA ALA A 939 -34.47 -11.30 4.20
C ALA A 939 -33.87 -12.69 4.45
N LEU A 940 -32.87 -12.80 5.33
CA LEU A 940 -32.27 -14.10 5.67
C LEU A 940 -33.23 -15.00 6.46
N ALA A 941 -34.05 -14.42 7.35
CA ALA A 941 -35.08 -15.18 8.06
C ALA A 941 -36.14 -15.76 7.09
N GLU A 942 -36.51 -15.01 6.05
CA GLU A 942 -37.44 -15.45 5.00
C GLU A 942 -36.81 -16.54 4.10
N MET A 943 -35.55 -16.38 3.68
CA MET A 943 -34.82 -17.38 2.89
C MET A 943 -34.64 -18.72 3.63
N GLU A 944 -34.54 -18.70 4.96
CA GLU A 944 -34.51 -19.93 5.77
C GLU A 944 -35.88 -20.60 5.92
N THR A 945 -36.99 -19.88 5.72
CA THR A 945 -38.35 -20.45 5.74
C THR A 945 -38.78 -21.07 4.41
N GLU A 946 -38.26 -20.60 3.27
CA GLU A 946 -38.55 -21.19 1.95
C GLU A 946 -37.77 -22.49 1.66
N LYS A 947 -36.75 -22.82 2.47
CA LYS A 947 -35.95 -24.06 2.36
C LYS A 947 -36.43 -25.21 3.28
N VAL A 948 -37.57 -25.06 3.98
CA VAL A 948 -38.16 -26.07 4.87
C VAL A 948 -39.31 -26.82 4.20
#